data_AF-A0A971CIA4-F1
#
_entry.id   AF-A0A971CIA4-F1
#
_cell.length_a   1.000
_cell.length_b   1.000
_cell.length_c   1.000
_cell.angle_alpha   90.00
_cell.angle_beta   90.00
_cell.angle_gamma   90.00
#
_symmetry.space_group_name_H-M   'P 1'
#
loop_
_entity.id
_entity.type
_entity.pdbx_description
1 polymer ?
#
loop_
_entity_poly.entity_id
_entity_poly.type
_entity_poly.pdbx_seq_one_letter_code
_entity_poly.pdbx_strand_id
1 'polypeptide(L)'
;MTARDLFFDAFDYTLDTWQRAILFCDTLRRRGDIAQERERLGYPPVLKYDYEVIMDGRTLPRPVNYVLLKIRPKHAGANNARMRPFIIVDPRAGHGPGIGGFKDDSEIGVALRAGHPVYFVSFFPRPEPGQTLMDVGAAEAAFIEEVGRRHPEADKPCVIANCQAGWAVAALSSVRPEIMGPIILSGSPLAYWSGASGKNPMRYSGGLLGGKWMESLACDLGNGLFDGIHLVQNFENLNPSNSYWTKYYNLYAKIDSETERFLDFETWWTGYFLLNASEMDAIVSELFIGNKLARGMIKTDSGTAINLRNIRSPLVIFASEGDNISPPQQALNWIEDVYGSERSVIESGRVIVYLIHESIGHLGVFVSAGVAKKEYSQLVETMEMIDALPPGLYEMMIEPGAPVPGWEDLHAGPYRVRFEARTMSDIHALDDGREEEGHFAAVDSVSKIGDFIYGSWFRPWVQFFSNEFTAEILRSVQPLRVQQKIWSALNPFLTPVAWWAPIIREHRRPAPEQNLFRIQEEAVSEMIKAALDGYRDVRDTWIEYAFRLAYGPFGWGALFPPESPVQAPAAPEEPLAIPDAAWTSGGQLAAILRMIAAVSLDIGVYDSRSPAVFRNLLSHSAFRDVTITEIKAIFRQQTAILRCDPQRAVDALRDMLLDLKTREEAVRVFLEVLKAIPEACGMQGPLGHRIRETLQLKKEDLQKSFETAH
;
A
#
# COMPACT_ATOMS: atom_id res chain seq x y z
N MET A 1 -20.43 -39.65 -30.90
CA MET A 1 -20.19 -38.52 -31.81
C MET A 1 -20.10 -39.09 -33.22
N THR A 2 -20.99 -38.68 -34.13
CA THR A 2 -20.98 -39.14 -35.52
C THR A 2 -20.02 -38.28 -36.35
N ALA A 3 -19.59 -38.76 -37.53
CA ALA A 3 -18.76 -37.95 -38.44
C ALA A 3 -19.44 -36.64 -38.86
N ARG A 4 -20.79 -36.63 -38.88
CA ARG A 4 -21.60 -35.44 -39.13
C ARG A 4 -21.48 -34.43 -37.99
N ASP A 5 -21.57 -34.89 -36.74
CA ASP A 5 -21.45 -34.02 -35.56
C ASP A 5 -20.06 -33.36 -35.50
N LEU A 6 -19.01 -34.13 -35.77
CA LEU A 6 -17.63 -33.62 -35.80
C LEU A 6 -17.42 -32.56 -36.89
N PHE A 7 -18.07 -32.71 -38.06
CA PHE A 7 -18.00 -31.72 -39.14
C PHE A 7 -18.66 -30.39 -38.74
N PHE A 8 -19.84 -30.44 -38.12
CA PHE A 8 -20.51 -29.22 -37.65
C PHE A 8 -19.72 -28.54 -36.54
N ASP A 9 -19.20 -29.32 -35.58
CA ASP A 9 -18.32 -28.79 -34.53
C ASP A 9 -17.08 -28.09 -35.13
N ALA A 10 -16.45 -28.69 -36.14
CA ALA A 10 -15.28 -28.11 -36.80
C ALA A 10 -15.63 -26.81 -37.55
N PHE A 11 -16.77 -26.78 -38.22
CA PHE A 11 -17.23 -25.60 -38.96
C PHE A 11 -17.55 -24.44 -38.01
N ASP A 12 -18.34 -24.69 -36.97
CA ASP A 12 -18.72 -23.67 -35.98
C ASP A 12 -17.50 -23.13 -35.25
N TYR A 13 -16.57 -24.01 -34.85
CA TYR A 13 -15.31 -23.61 -34.24
C TYR A 13 -14.44 -22.76 -35.18
N THR A 14 -14.33 -23.14 -36.45
CA THR A 14 -13.49 -22.41 -37.42
C THR A 14 -14.06 -21.01 -37.67
N LEU A 15 -15.39 -20.90 -37.82
CA LEU A 15 -16.05 -19.61 -38.00
C LEU A 15 -15.87 -18.72 -36.76
N ASP A 16 -16.12 -19.26 -35.57
CA ASP A 16 -15.93 -18.53 -34.31
C ASP A 16 -14.48 -18.08 -34.13
N THR A 17 -13.51 -18.97 -34.36
CA THR A 17 -12.07 -18.68 -34.29
C THR A 17 -11.67 -17.54 -35.21
N TRP A 18 -12.15 -17.55 -36.46
CA TRP A 18 -11.87 -16.48 -37.42
C TRP A 18 -12.46 -15.13 -36.97
N GLN A 19 -13.70 -15.15 -36.47
CA GLN A 19 -14.35 -13.95 -35.92
C GLN A 19 -13.61 -13.41 -34.69
N ARG A 20 -13.28 -14.28 -33.71
CA ARG A 20 -12.52 -13.91 -32.51
C ARG A 20 -11.15 -13.36 -32.87
N ALA A 21 -10.46 -13.93 -33.85
CA ALA A 21 -9.14 -13.46 -34.29
C ALA A 21 -9.19 -12.04 -34.87
N ILE A 22 -10.18 -11.73 -35.72
CA ILE A 22 -10.32 -10.37 -36.28
C ILE A 22 -10.67 -9.37 -35.18
N LEU A 23 -11.60 -9.72 -34.28
CA LEU A 23 -11.96 -8.85 -33.17
C LEU A 23 -10.79 -8.65 -32.19
N PHE A 24 -10.01 -9.69 -31.92
CA PHE A 24 -8.79 -9.60 -31.12
C PHE A 24 -7.77 -8.65 -31.76
N CYS A 25 -7.50 -8.79 -33.06
CA CYS A 25 -6.65 -7.89 -33.81
C CYS A 25 -7.17 -6.44 -33.79
N ASP A 26 -8.49 -6.23 -33.91
CA ASP A 26 -9.10 -4.90 -33.81
C ASP A 26 -8.96 -4.32 -32.39
N THR A 27 -9.09 -5.14 -31.35
CA THR A 27 -8.87 -4.68 -29.97
C THR A 27 -7.41 -4.28 -29.74
N LEU A 28 -6.44 -5.05 -30.24
CA LEU A 28 -5.02 -4.65 -30.18
C LEU A 28 -4.75 -3.37 -30.98
N ARG A 29 -5.39 -3.23 -32.15
CA ARG A 29 -5.33 -2.01 -32.97
C ARG A 29 -5.87 -0.79 -32.21
N ARG A 30 -7.05 -0.92 -31.60
CA ARG A 30 -7.68 0.12 -30.76
C ARG A 30 -6.78 0.50 -29.59
N ARG A 31 -6.11 -0.48 -28.95
CA ARG A 31 -5.13 -0.20 -27.90
C ARG A 31 -4.01 0.72 -28.39
N GLY A 32 -3.40 0.42 -29.54
CA GLY A 32 -2.35 1.28 -30.10
C GLY A 32 -2.86 2.67 -30.46
N ASP A 33 -4.06 2.77 -31.03
CA ASP A 33 -4.70 4.06 -31.32
C ASP A 33 -4.91 4.89 -30.05
N ILE A 34 -5.39 4.26 -28.97
CA ILE A 34 -5.57 4.92 -27.67
C ILE A 34 -4.22 5.40 -27.13
N ALA A 35 -3.17 4.58 -27.19
CA ALA A 35 -1.84 4.97 -26.73
C ALA A 35 -1.31 6.21 -27.49
N GLN A 36 -1.49 6.24 -28.82
CA GLN A 36 -1.09 7.37 -29.66
C GLN A 36 -1.90 8.65 -29.39
N GLU A 37 -3.22 8.55 -29.23
CA GLU A 37 -4.03 9.73 -28.89
C GLU A 37 -3.67 10.26 -27.50
N ARG A 38 -3.41 9.38 -26.52
CA ARG A 38 -2.96 9.78 -25.19
C ARG A 38 -1.62 10.51 -25.22
N GLU A 39 -0.67 10.00 -25.98
CA GLU A 39 0.61 10.66 -26.21
C GLU A 39 0.40 12.07 -26.79
N ARG A 40 -0.48 12.20 -27.82
CA ARG A 40 -0.82 13.50 -28.43
C ARG A 40 -1.46 14.49 -27.44
N LEU A 41 -2.28 13.99 -26.52
CA LEU A 41 -2.93 14.78 -25.46
C LEU A 41 -2.00 15.08 -24.27
N GLY A 42 -0.74 14.62 -24.30
CA GLY A 42 0.22 14.84 -23.21
C GLY A 42 0.00 13.94 -21.99
N TYR A 43 -0.59 12.76 -22.19
CA TYR A 43 -0.92 11.75 -21.16
C TYR A 43 -1.71 12.31 -19.97
N PRO A 44 -2.96 12.76 -20.17
CA PRO A 44 -3.81 13.17 -19.06
C PRO A 44 -3.99 12.02 -18.05
N PRO A 45 -4.15 12.33 -16.74
CA PRO A 45 -4.34 11.33 -15.70
C PRO A 45 -5.52 10.41 -16.00
N VAL A 46 -5.36 9.10 -15.75
CA VAL A 46 -6.40 8.09 -16.05
C VAL A 46 -7.37 7.99 -14.87
N LEU A 47 -8.24 9.00 -14.71
CA LEU A 47 -9.24 9.04 -13.65
C LEU A 47 -10.67 8.93 -14.23
N LYS A 48 -11.57 8.21 -13.55
CA LYS A 48 -13.01 8.18 -13.88
C LYS A 48 -13.79 9.37 -13.31
N TYR A 49 -13.10 10.31 -12.69
CA TYR A 49 -13.67 11.47 -12.01
C TYR A 49 -13.15 12.76 -12.63
N ASP A 50 -14.03 13.76 -12.73
CA ASP A 50 -13.61 15.12 -13.05
C ASP A 50 -12.78 15.70 -11.92
N TYR A 51 -11.89 16.63 -12.26
CA TYR A 51 -11.00 17.26 -11.29
C TYR A 51 -10.75 18.73 -11.58
N GLU A 52 -10.25 19.42 -10.57
CA GLU A 52 -9.76 20.79 -10.63
C GLU A 52 -8.28 20.80 -10.26
N VAL A 53 -7.44 21.49 -11.04
CA VAL A 53 -6.04 21.71 -10.68
C VAL A 53 -5.97 22.75 -9.57
N ILE A 54 -5.42 22.37 -8.43
CA ILE A 54 -5.30 23.22 -7.25
C ILE A 54 -3.94 23.88 -7.16
N MET A 55 -2.88 23.13 -7.45
CA MET A 55 -1.51 23.63 -7.40
C MET A 55 -0.65 22.88 -8.42
N ASP A 56 0.09 23.63 -9.23
CA ASP A 56 1.01 23.09 -10.24
C ASP A 56 2.45 23.21 -9.72
N GLY A 57 3.10 22.06 -9.50
CA GLY A 57 4.46 21.98 -8.95
C GLY A 57 5.50 22.68 -9.81
N ARG A 58 5.25 22.88 -11.11
CA ARG A 58 6.15 23.60 -12.02
C ARG A 58 6.23 25.09 -11.72
N THR A 59 5.25 25.61 -10.99
CA THR A 59 5.18 27.02 -10.58
C THR A 59 5.77 27.27 -9.19
N LEU A 60 6.20 26.23 -8.49
CA LEU A 60 6.82 26.34 -7.17
C LEU A 60 8.27 26.84 -7.27
N PRO A 61 8.85 27.37 -6.16
CA PRO A 61 10.23 27.85 -6.14
C PRO A 61 11.27 26.82 -6.59
N ARG A 62 10.98 25.53 -6.32
CA ARG A 62 11.72 24.38 -6.86
C ARG A 62 10.76 23.64 -7.80
N PRO A 63 10.81 23.90 -9.12
CA PRO A 63 9.86 23.34 -10.06
C PRO A 63 9.93 21.82 -10.09
N VAL A 64 8.77 21.18 -10.04
CA VAL A 64 8.63 19.74 -10.26
C VAL A 64 7.47 19.42 -11.18
N ASN A 65 7.52 18.27 -11.85
CA ASN A 65 6.48 17.80 -12.76
C ASN A 65 5.23 17.26 -12.05
N TYR A 66 5.02 17.57 -10.78
CA TYR A 66 3.87 17.09 -9.98
C TYR A 66 2.77 18.14 -9.93
N VAL A 67 1.52 17.70 -9.73
CA VAL A 67 0.35 18.57 -9.67
C VAL A 67 -0.67 18.04 -8.65
N LEU A 68 -1.22 18.93 -7.83
CA LEU A 68 -2.30 18.62 -6.90
C LEU A 68 -3.65 18.82 -7.59
N LEU A 69 -4.47 17.77 -7.60
CA LEU A 69 -5.83 17.77 -8.13
C LEU A 69 -6.84 17.66 -6.99
N LYS A 70 -7.96 18.39 -7.08
CA LYS A 70 -9.15 18.17 -6.27
C LYS A 70 -10.17 17.38 -7.06
N ILE A 71 -10.60 16.24 -6.54
CA ILE A 71 -11.57 15.38 -7.22
C ILE A 71 -12.98 15.92 -7.03
N ARG A 72 -13.76 15.95 -8.12
CA ARG A 72 -15.17 16.31 -8.10
C ARG A 72 -16.03 15.05 -7.91
N PRO A 73 -16.89 15.00 -6.88
CA PRO A 73 -17.78 13.86 -6.70
C PRO A 73 -18.81 13.78 -7.84
N LYS A 74 -19.18 12.57 -8.25
CA LYS A 74 -20.26 12.33 -9.23
C LYS A 74 -21.65 12.65 -8.68
N HIS A 75 -21.82 12.63 -7.36
CA HIS A 75 -23.09 12.84 -6.66
C HIS A 75 -22.97 14.00 -5.67
N ALA A 76 -24.04 14.80 -5.55
CA ALA A 76 -24.10 15.89 -4.58
C ALA A 76 -24.03 15.33 -3.14
N GLY A 77 -23.26 15.98 -2.26
CA GLY A 77 -23.10 15.60 -0.84
C GLY A 77 -21.87 14.73 -0.52
N ALA A 78 -21.21 14.13 -1.52
CA ALA A 78 -20.00 13.31 -1.35
C ALA A 78 -18.70 14.15 -1.27
N ASN A 79 -18.69 15.22 -0.45
CA ASN A 79 -17.52 16.09 -0.22
C ASN A 79 -17.77 17.06 0.96
N ASN A 80 -17.94 16.53 2.17
CA ASN A 80 -18.13 17.36 3.36
C ASN A 80 -16.81 18.00 3.77
N ALA A 81 -16.67 19.32 3.56
CA ALA A 81 -15.45 20.07 3.86
C ALA A 81 -14.99 20.02 5.33
N ARG A 82 -15.86 19.63 6.27
CA ARG A 82 -15.55 19.45 7.70
C ARG A 82 -14.99 18.07 8.03
N MET A 83 -15.15 17.09 7.12
CA MET A 83 -14.55 15.78 7.30
C MET A 83 -13.08 15.80 6.88
N ARG A 84 -12.29 14.91 7.49
CA ARG A 84 -10.87 14.75 7.20
C ARG A 84 -10.65 14.59 5.68
N PRO A 85 -9.84 15.43 5.03
CA PRO A 85 -9.54 15.26 3.61
C PRO A 85 -8.62 14.05 3.40
N PHE A 86 -8.82 13.34 2.28
CA PHE A 86 -7.96 12.25 1.82
C PHE A 86 -7.12 12.72 0.63
N ILE A 87 -5.83 12.38 0.65
CA ILE A 87 -4.88 12.66 -0.43
C ILE A 87 -4.35 11.31 -0.92
N ILE A 88 -4.62 10.96 -2.17
CA ILE A 88 -4.10 9.76 -2.80
C ILE A 88 -2.86 10.14 -3.61
N VAL A 89 -1.75 9.44 -3.41
CA VAL A 89 -0.47 9.65 -4.09
C VAL A 89 -0.10 8.39 -4.85
N ASP A 90 -0.11 8.50 -6.17
CA ASP A 90 0.21 7.38 -7.06
C ASP A 90 1.73 7.19 -7.25
N PRO A 91 2.17 5.96 -7.52
CA PRO A 91 3.58 5.66 -7.74
C PRO A 91 4.07 6.19 -9.08
N ARG A 92 5.27 6.77 -9.11
CA ARG A 92 6.00 7.06 -10.36
C ARG A 92 6.87 5.88 -10.82
N ALA A 93 6.31 4.67 -10.77
CA ALA A 93 7.01 3.41 -11.04
C ALA A 93 7.06 3.08 -12.55
N GLY A 94 7.38 4.08 -13.37
CA GLY A 94 7.50 3.99 -14.83
C GLY A 94 6.20 4.19 -15.62
N HIS A 95 5.04 3.99 -14.98
CA HIS A 95 3.72 4.30 -15.56
C HIS A 95 3.27 5.74 -15.24
N GLY A 96 2.26 6.20 -15.97
CA GLY A 96 1.52 7.41 -15.64
C GLY A 96 0.58 7.26 -14.45
N PRO A 97 0.09 8.39 -13.89
CA PRO A 97 -0.82 8.40 -12.75
C PRO A 97 -2.27 8.06 -13.15
N GLY A 98 -3.03 7.55 -12.19
CA GLY A 98 -4.47 7.27 -12.29
C GLY A 98 -4.94 6.00 -11.57
N ILE A 99 -4.03 5.18 -11.03
CA ILE A 99 -4.33 3.86 -10.46
C ILE A 99 -5.28 3.99 -9.26
N GLY A 100 -5.13 5.02 -8.44
CA GLY A 100 -6.02 5.29 -7.30
C GLY A 100 -7.45 5.70 -7.67
N GLY A 101 -7.75 5.90 -8.96
CA GLY A 101 -9.06 6.43 -9.42
C GLY A 101 -9.51 6.01 -10.83
N PHE A 102 -8.87 5.04 -11.47
CA PHE A 102 -9.22 4.60 -12.83
C PHE A 102 -10.52 3.76 -12.91
N LYS A 103 -11.12 3.42 -11.76
CA LYS A 103 -12.44 2.78 -11.59
C LYS A 103 -13.27 3.48 -10.53
N ASP A 104 -14.57 3.26 -10.53
CA ASP A 104 -15.47 3.76 -9.48
C ASP A 104 -15.25 3.02 -8.15
N ASP A 105 -14.92 1.73 -8.23
CA ASP A 105 -14.45 0.93 -7.11
C ASP A 105 -12.93 1.09 -6.98
N SER A 106 -12.49 2.21 -6.41
CA SER A 106 -11.10 2.61 -6.20
C SER A 106 -10.93 3.35 -4.87
N GLU A 107 -9.71 3.66 -4.46
CA GLU A 107 -9.39 4.46 -3.27
C GLU A 107 -10.13 5.81 -3.27
N ILE A 108 -10.07 6.54 -4.39
CA ILE A 108 -10.82 7.79 -4.58
C ILE A 108 -12.33 7.54 -4.40
N GLY A 109 -12.86 6.49 -5.04
CA GLY A 109 -14.28 6.17 -4.96
C GLY A 109 -14.75 5.80 -3.57
N VAL A 110 -13.94 5.06 -2.81
CA VAL A 110 -14.23 4.68 -1.42
C VAL A 110 -14.29 5.92 -0.53
N ALA A 111 -13.27 6.77 -0.57
CA ALA A 111 -13.21 7.97 0.26
C ALA A 111 -14.34 8.96 -0.06
N LEU A 112 -14.68 9.14 -1.35
CA LEU A 112 -15.82 9.97 -1.76
C LEU A 112 -17.16 9.40 -1.28
N ARG A 113 -17.37 8.09 -1.38
CA ARG A 113 -18.61 7.44 -0.89
C ARG A 113 -18.77 7.58 0.62
N ALA A 114 -17.67 7.60 1.37
CA ALA A 114 -17.65 7.88 2.80
C ALA A 114 -17.84 9.37 3.15
N GLY A 115 -17.96 10.25 2.14
CA GLY A 115 -18.28 11.68 2.31
C GLY A 115 -17.07 12.60 2.48
N HIS A 116 -15.85 12.07 2.39
CA HIS A 116 -14.63 12.85 2.58
C HIS A 116 -14.29 13.73 1.37
N PRO A 117 -13.67 14.91 1.57
CA PRO A 117 -12.98 15.63 0.50
C PRO A 117 -11.80 14.80 -0.02
N VAL A 118 -11.67 14.67 -1.34
CA VAL A 118 -10.62 13.85 -1.95
C VAL A 118 -9.75 14.69 -2.88
N TYR A 119 -8.44 14.54 -2.70
CA TYR A 119 -7.39 15.12 -3.51
C TYR A 119 -6.50 14.00 -4.06
N PHE A 120 -5.84 14.29 -5.16
CA PHE A 120 -4.98 13.34 -5.85
C PHE A 120 -3.70 14.04 -6.31
N VAL A 121 -2.56 13.49 -5.95
CA VAL A 121 -1.25 13.95 -6.42
C VAL A 121 -0.92 13.22 -7.71
N SER A 122 -0.87 13.99 -8.78
CA SER A 122 -0.56 13.51 -10.14
C SER A 122 0.79 14.07 -10.59
N PHE A 123 1.26 13.63 -11.76
CA PHE A 123 2.52 14.10 -12.35
C PHE A 123 2.49 14.01 -13.88
N PHE A 124 3.33 14.81 -14.54
CA PHE A 124 3.44 14.88 -16.00
C PHE A 124 4.51 13.92 -16.56
N PRO A 125 4.45 13.55 -17.86
CA PRO A 125 5.35 12.56 -18.48
C PRO A 125 6.84 12.84 -18.38
N ARG A 126 7.22 14.11 -18.46
CA ARG A 126 8.61 14.54 -18.39
C ARG A 126 8.87 15.27 -17.06
N PRO A 127 9.97 14.96 -16.34
CA PRO A 127 10.40 15.73 -15.18
C PRO A 127 10.78 17.15 -15.57
N GLU A 128 10.75 18.07 -14.61
CA GLU A 128 11.39 19.38 -14.78
C GLU A 128 12.92 19.22 -14.80
N PRO A 129 13.66 20.02 -15.59
CA PRO A 129 15.11 19.92 -15.65
C PRO A 129 15.77 20.09 -14.28
N GLY A 130 16.59 19.12 -13.86
CA GLY A 130 17.32 19.17 -12.59
C GLY A 130 16.50 18.85 -11.34
N GLN A 131 15.19 18.60 -11.46
CA GLN A 131 14.34 18.12 -10.37
C GLN A 131 14.96 16.89 -9.69
N THR A 132 14.95 16.88 -8.35
CA THR A 132 15.38 15.77 -7.49
C THR A 132 14.22 15.20 -6.68
N LEU A 133 14.42 14.05 -6.03
CA LEU A 133 13.44 13.49 -5.08
C LEU A 133 13.15 14.44 -3.91
N MET A 134 14.14 15.23 -3.47
CA MET A 134 13.95 16.22 -2.40
C MET A 134 13.04 17.36 -2.85
N ASP A 135 13.14 17.78 -4.10
CA ASP A 135 12.25 18.80 -4.68
C ASP A 135 10.82 18.26 -4.80
N VAL A 136 10.67 16.98 -5.20
CA VAL A 136 9.36 16.31 -5.23
C VAL A 136 8.75 16.25 -3.82
N GLY A 137 9.52 15.83 -2.82
CA GLY A 137 9.06 15.81 -1.43
C GLY A 137 8.69 17.21 -0.90
N ALA A 138 9.42 18.26 -1.29
CA ALA A 138 9.08 19.64 -0.95
C ALA A 138 7.77 20.10 -1.61
N ALA A 139 7.52 19.71 -2.85
CA ALA A 139 6.26 20.00 -3.54
C ALA A 139 5.07 19.24 -2.93
N GLU A 140 5.24 17.95 -2.61
CA GLU A 140 4.22 17.16 -1.92
C GLU A 140 3.90 17.75 -0.53
N ALA A 141 4.91 18.25 0.19
CA ALA A 141 4.70 18.98 1.45
C ALA A 141 3.80 20.20 1.24
N ALA A 142 4.09 21.02 0.22
CA ALA A 142 3.29 22.20 -0.12
C ALA A 142 1.86 21.83 -0.53
N PHE A 143 1.67 20.70 -1.22
CA PHE A 143 0.35 20.19 -1.59
C PHE A 143 -0.46 19.82 -0.35
N ILE A 144 0.13 19.07 0.59
CA ILE A 144 -0.54 18.64 1.82
C ILE A 144 -0.91 19.85 2.69
N GLU A 145 -0.02 20.83 2.80
CA GLU A 145 -0.28 22.09 3.50
C GLU A 145 -1.45 22.87 2.86
N GLU A 146 -1.50 22.95 1.53
CA GLU A 146 -2.59 23.62 0.82
C GLU A 146 -3.93 22.89 1.03
N VAL A 147 -3.93 21.56 1.06
CA VAL A 147 -5.13 20.79 1.43
C VAL A 147 -5.55 21.11 2.86
N GLY A 148 -4.62 21.10 3.82
CA GLY A 148 -4.91 21.48 5.21
C GLY A 148 -5.49 22.90 5.32
N ARG A 149 -4.92 23.87 4.60
CA ARG A 149 -5.39 25.26 4.56
C ARG A 149 -6.81 25.40 4.03
N ARG A 150 -7.21 24.54 3.08
CA ARG A 150 -8.57 24.50 2.51
C ARG A 150 -9.59 23.86 3.44
N HIS A 151 -9.15 23.15 4.48
CA HIS A 151 -9.99 22.42 5.43
C HIS A 151 -9.66 22.79 6.89
N PRO A 152 -9.78 24.08 7.30
CA PRO A 152 -9.32 24.55 8.62
C PRO A 152 -10.14 24.00 9.80
N GLU A 153 -11.37 23.53 9.55
CA GLU A 153 -12.25 22.95 10.56
C GLU A 153 -12.14 21.41 10.64
N ALA A 154 -11.34 20.78 9.76
CA ALA A 154 -11.18 19.33 9.72
C ALA A 154 -9.86 18.90 10.39
N ASP A 155 -9.77 17.62 10.74
CA ASP A 155 -8.50 17.00 11.09
C ASP A 155 -7.51 17.02 9.92
N LYS A 156 -6.22 16.86 10.24
CA LYS A 156 -5.14 16.83 9.24
C LYS A 156 -5.39 15.76 8.16
N PRO A 157 -4.97 16.01 6.92
CA PRO A 157 -5.25 15.11 5.80
C PRO A 157 -4.74 13.70 6.02
N CYS A 158 -5.55 12.70 5.70
CA CYS A 158 -5.10 11.32 5.58
C CYS A 158 -4.43 11.13 4.22
N VAL A 159 -3.26 10.49 4.19
CA VAL A 159 -2.50 10.26 2.94
C VAL A 159 -2.48 8.76 2.62
N ILE A 160 -2.96 8.38 1.44
CA ILE A 160 -2.82 7.03 0.89
C ILE A 160 -1.69 7.08 -0.13
N ALA A 161 -0.61 6.36 0.15
CA ALA A 161 0.60 6.36 -0.65
C ALA A 161 0.82 4.96 -1.24
N ASN A 162 0.75 4.88 -2.55
CA ASN A 162 0.77 3.62 -3.29
C ASN A 162 2.18 3.30 -3.80
N CYS A 163 2.65 2.07 -3.54
CA CYS A 163 3.94 1.53 -3.98
C CYS A 163 5.11 2.51 -3.77
N GLN A 164 5.67 3.07 -4.84
CA GLN A 164 6.79 3.99 -4.78
C GLN A 164 6.48 5.24 -3.93
N ALA A 165 5.24 5.73 -3.97
CA ALA A 165 4.86 6.88 -3.18
C ALA A 165 4.96 6.59 -1.67
N GLY A 166 4.84 5.33 -1.24
CA GLY A 166 4.87 4.97 0.17
C GLY A 166 6.18 5.30 0.88
N TRP A 167 7.32 4.92 0.29
CA TRP A 167 8.62 5.28 0.89
C TRP A 167 8.88 6.80 0.82
N ALA A 168 8.38 7.49 -0.20
CA ALA A 168 8.53 8.93 -0.35
C ALA A 168 7.73 9.68 0.72
N VAL A 169 6.47 9.29 0.92
CA VAL A 169 5.59 9.85 1.95
C VAL A 169 6.07 9.50 3.36
N ALA A 170 6.59 8.28 3.59
CA ALA A 170 7.20 7.92 4.86
C ALA A 170 8.42 8.80 5.19
N ALA A 171 9.31 9.00 4.20
CA ALA A 171 10.45 9.89 4.33
C ALA A 171 10.00 11.34 4.61
N LEU A 172 9.05 11.87 3.82
CA LEU A 172 8.49 13.21 4.00
C LEU A 172 7.86 13.39 5.39
N SER A 173 7.05 12.44 5.84
CA SER A 173 6.40 12.47 7.15
C SER A 173 7.40 12.46 8.31
N SER A 174 8.57 11.85 8.12
CA SER A 174 9.65 11.88 9.10
C SER A 174 10.35 13.25 9.22
N VAL A 175 10.34 14.03 8.13
CA VAL A 175 10.95 15.37 8.06
C VAL A 175 9.94 16.47 8.42
N ARG A 176 8.67 16.30 8.03
CA ARG A 176 7.55 17.21 8.27
C ARG A 176 6.41 16.51 9.02
N PRO A 177 6.63 16.00 10.24
CA PRO A 177 5.63 15.20 10.97
C PRO A 177 4.37 15.97 11.38
N GLU A 178 4.34 17.28 11.19
CA GLU A 178 3.24 18.16 11.58
C GLU A 178 2.17 18.35 10.51
N ILE A 179 2.39 17.96 9.25
CA ILE A 179 1.48 18.30 8.15
C ILE A 179 0.44 17.22 7.80
N MET A 180 0.66 15.97 8.24
CA MET A 180 -0.22 14.83 7.90
C MET A 180 -1.00 14.32 9.12
N GLY A 181 -2.20 13.77 8.87
CA GLY A 181 -2.91 12.85 9.76
C GLY A 181 -2.41 11.42 9.54
N PRO A 182 -3.26 10.39 9.67
CA PRO A 182 -2.87 9.01 9.40
C PRO A 182 -2.38 8.78 7.97
N ILE A 183 -1.46 7.83 7.81
CA ILE A 183 -0.83 7.51 6.52
C ILE A 183 -1.05 6.02 6.24
N ILE A 184 -1.57 5.71 5.05
CA ILE A 184 -1.72 4.34 4.55
C ILE A 184 -0.63 4.11 3.50
N LEU A 185 0.25 3.14 3.75
CA LEU A 185 1.30 2.68 2.86
C LEU A 185 0.84 1.38 2.20
N SER A 186 0.37 1.47 0.96
CA SER A 186 -0.18 0.32 0.24
C SER A 186 0.86 -0.28 -0.70
N GLY A 187 1.12 -1.59 -0.59
CA GLY A 187 2.10 -2.30 -1.42
C GLY A 187 3.45 -1.59 -1.50
N SER A 188 3.93 -1.06 -0.37
CA SER A 188 5.06 -0.12 -0.31
C SER A 188 6.26 -0.77 0.38
N PRO A 189 7.39 -0.99 -0.31
CA PRO A 189 8.57 -1.59 0.30
C PRO A 189 9.40 -0.53 1.04
N LEU A 190 9.77 -0.83 2.29
CA LEU A 190 10.70 -0.03 3.09
C LEU A 190 11.91 -0.84 3.58
N ALA A 191 11.83 -2.18 3.56
CA ALA A 191 12.94 -3.10 3.77
C ALA A 191 13.32 -3.77 2.44
N TYR A 192 14.19 -3.13 1.66
CA TYR A 192 14.38 -3.44 0.24
C TYR A 192 15.08 -4.78 -0.04
N TRP A 193 15.83 -5.31 0.93
CA TRP A 193 16.53 -6.60 0.80
C TRP A 193 15.69 -7.80 1.27
N SER A 194 14.65 -7.55 2.07
CA SER A 194 13.81 -8.60 2.65
C SER A 194 12.97 -9.33 1.60
N GLY A 195 12.52 -10.54 1.95
CA GLY A 195 11.79 -11.44 1.07
C GLY A 195 12.08 -12.90 1.38
N ALA A 196 11.25 -13.80 0.87
CA ALA A 196 11.37 -15.23 1.13
C ALA A 196 12.07 -15.98 -0.01
N SER A 197 12.85 -17.01 0.35
CA SER A 197 13.50 -17.92 -0.60
C SER A 197 12.46 -18.62 -1.48
N GLY A 198 12.76 -18.77 -2.76
CA GLY A 198 11.88 -19.42 -3.74
C GLY A 198 10.59 -18.67 -4.08
N LYS A 199 10.33 -17.51 -3.46
CA LYS A 199 9.11 -16.70 -3.72
C LYS A 199 9.41 -15.36 -4.37
N ASN A 200 10.49 -14.67 -3.98
CA ASN A 200 10.72 -13.27 -4.35
C ASN A 200 12.00 -13.07 -5.19
N PRO A 201 12.13 -13.67 -6.39
CA PRO A 201 13.38 -13.67 -7.16
C PRO A 201 13.79 -12.30 -7.69
N MET A 202 12.86 -11.33 -7.80
CA MET A 202 13.17 -10.00 -8.33
C MET A 202 14.25 -9.29 -7.53
N ARG A 203 14.29 -9.47 -6.19
CA ARG A 203 15.25 -8.80 -5.31
C ARG A 203 16.71 -9.06 -5.71
N TYR A 204 17.00 -10.24 -6.29
CA TYR A 204 18.35 -10.63 -6.70
C TYR A 204 18.83 -9.94 -7.98
N SER A 205 17.89 -9.42 -8.79
CA SER A 205 18.19 -8.90 -10.14
C SER A 205 19.19 -7.75 -10.08
N GLY A 206 19.07 -6.85 -9.09
CA GLY A 206 20.00 -5.74 -8.91
C GLY A 206 21.45 -6.20 -8.76
N GLY A 207 21.70 -7.28 -8.01
CA GLY A 207 23.04 -7.86 -7.88
C GLY A 207 23.52 -8.55 -9.15
N LEU A 208 22.70 -9.43 -9.74
CA LEU A 208 23.11 -10.20 -10.92
C LEU A 208 23.36 -9.33 -12.16
N LEU A 209 22.75 -8.16 -12.22
CA LEU A 209 22.95 -7.18 -13.28
C LEU A 209 24.14 -6.23 -13.01
N GLY A 210 24.88 -6.44 -11.91
CA GLY A 210 26.07 -5.69 -11.54
C GLY A 210 25.80 -4.41 -10.75
N GLY A 211 24.59 -4.23 -10.23
CA GLY A 211 24.21 -3.08 -9.42
C GLY A 211 23.75 -1.89 -10.27
N LYS A 212 24.14 -0.68 -9.88
CA LYS A 212 23.55 0.55 -10.41
C LYS A 212 24.13 1.05 -11.73
N TRP A 213 25.29 0.55 -12.18
CA TRP A 213 25.95 1.08 -13.38
C TRP A 213 25.09 0.99 -14.65
N MET A 214 24.19 0.00 -14.75
CA MET A 214 23.27 -0.12 -15.89
C MET A 214 22.18 0.95 -15.88
N GLU A 215 21.72 1.36 -14.70
CA GLU A 215 20.81 2.49 -14.55
C GLU A 215 21.50 3.76 -15.04
N SER A 216 22.75 3.98 -14.60
CA SER A 216 23.56 5.10 -15.04
C SER A 216 23.79 5.08 -16.56
N LEU A 217 24.09 3.92 -17.13
CA LEU A 217 24.18 3.75 -18.59
C LEU A 217 22.87 4.08 -19.31
N ALA A 218 21.74 3.60 -18.80
CA ALA A 218 20.42 3.88 -19.39
C ALA A 218 20.11 5.38 -19.35
N CYS A 219 20.43 6.05 -18.23
CA CYS A 219 20.30 7.50 -18.07
C CYS A 219 21.21 8.27 -19.05
N ASP A 220 22.47 7.89 -19.18
CA ASP A 220 23.42 8.56 -20.08
C ASP A 220 23.01 8.39 -21.55
N LEU A 221 22.59 7.18 -21.97
CA LEU A 221 22.02 6.92 -23.30
C LEU A 221 20.72 7.71 -23.54
N GLY A 222 19.93 7.89 -22.48
CA GLY A 222 18.71 8.70 -22.45
C GLY A 222 18.94 10.20 -22.34
N ASN A 223 20.19 10.68 -22.48
CA ASN A 223 20.57 12.09 -22.38
C ASN A 223 20.18 12.71 -21.02
N GLY A 224 20.46 12.01 -19.93
CA GLY A 224 20.16 12.44 -18.56
C GLY A 224 18.76 12.07 -18.06
N LEU A 225 17.97 11.36 -18.87
CA LEU A 225 16.64 10.89 -18.51
C LEU A 225 16.56 9.37 -18.55
N PHE A 226 16.07 8.79 -17.47
CA PHE A 226 15.70 7.39 -17.39
C PHE A 226 14.33 7.15 -18.01
N ASP A 227 14.21 6.12 -18.87
CA ASP A 227 12.94 5.73 -19.45
C ASP A 227 12.21 4.71 -18.58
N GLY A 228 11.10 5.12 -17.96
CA GLY A 228 10.30 4.29 -17.06
C GLY A 228 9.77 3.00 -17.69
N ILE A 229 9.79 2.89 -19.02
CA ILE A 229 9.46 1.67 -19.75
C ILE A 229 10.31 0.46 -19.33
N HIS A 230 11.55 0.68 -18.89
CA HIS A 230 12.41 -0.38 -18.38
C HIS A 230 11.88 -0.97 -17.06
N LEU A 231 11.23 -0.13 -16.22
CA LEU A 231 10.55 -0.62 -15.02
C LEU A 231 9.31 -1.43 -15.39
N VAL A 232 8.51 -0.93 -16.34
CA VAL A 232 7.33 -1.66 -16.84
C VAL A 232 7.71 -3.03 -17.40
N GLN A 233 8.79 -3.10 -18.17
CA GLN A 233 9.30 -4.34 -18.72
C GLN A 233 9.73 -5.34 -17.62
N ASN A 234 10.28 -4.86 -16.50
CA ASN A 234 10.57 -5.71 -15.34
C ASN A 234 9.29 -6.30 -14.72
N PHE A 235 8.21 -5.51 -14.62
CA PHE A 235 6.91 -6.02 -14.17
C PHE A 235 6.35 -7.09 -15.12
N GLU A 236 6.45 -6.90 -16.44
CA GLU A 236 5.97 -7.89 -17.40
C GLU A 236 6.79 -9.20 -17.35
N ASN A 237 8.10 -9.10 -17.13
CA ASN A 237 9.00 -10.26 -17.07
C ASN A 237 8.79 -11.13 -15.82
N LEU A 238 8.18 -10.62 -14.75
CA LEU A 238 7.88 -11.41 -13.55
C LEU A 238 6.97 -12.58 -13.82
N ASN A 239 5.96 -12.37 -14.65
CA ASN A 239 4.95 -13.37 -14.92
C ASN A 239 4.81 -13.62 -16.43
N PRO A 240 5.75 -14.38 -17.03
CA PRO A 240 5.75 -14.65 -18.47
C PRO A 240 4.45 -15.32 -18.96
N SER A 241 3.87 -16.22 -18.16
CA SER A 241 2.62 -16.89 -18.52
C SER A 241 1.47 -15.88 -18.66
N ASN A 242 1.35 -14.94 -17.72
CA ASN A 242 0.38 -13.87 -17.82
C ASN A 242 0.69 -12.87 -18.95
N SER A 243 1.92 -12.35 -18.99
CA SER A 243 2.31 -11.25 -19.89
C SER A 243 2.34 -11.66 -21.36
N TYR A 244 2.76 -12.89 -21.67
CA TYR A 244 2.87 -13.36 -23.05
C TYR A 244 1.65 -14.16 -23.53
N TRP A 245 0.89 -14.78 -22.61
CA TRP A 245 -0.20 -15.69 -23.00
C TRP A 245 -1.53 -15.38 -22.33
N THR A 246 -1.68 -15.62 -21.01
CA THR A 246 -2.99 -15.66 -20.33
C THR A 246 -3.79 -14.38 -20.49
N LYS A 247 -3.16 -13.20 -20.41
CA LYS A 247 -3.83 -11.91 -20.64
C LYS A 247 -4.46 -11.83 -22.03
N TYR A 248 -3.70 -12.19 -23.07
CA TYR A 248 -4.15 -12.13 -24.47
C TYR A 248 -5.11 -13.27 -24.81
N TYR A 249 -4.87 -14.48 -24.29
CA TYR A 249 -5.79 -15.59 -24.45
C TYR A 249 -7.13 -15.32 -23.76
N ASN A 250 -7.15 -14.73 -22.56
CA ASN A 250 -8.41 -14.37 -21.91
C ASN A 250 -9.19 -13.32 -22.72
N LEU A 251 -8.51 -12.32 -23.30
CA LEU A 251 -9.13 -11.39 -24.23
C LEU A 251 -9.68 -12.11 -25.47
N TYR A 252 -8.89 -12.97 -26.10
CA TYR A 252 -9.29 -13.72 -27.29
C TYR A 252 -10.47 -14.67 -26.99
N ALA A 253 -10.40 -15.42 -25.91
CA ALA A 253 -11.39 -16.40 -25.48
C ALA A 253 -12.74 -15.77 -25.10
N LYS A 254 -12.71 -14.55 -24.53
CA LYS A 254 -13.88 -13.80 -24.06
C LYS A 254 -14.05 -12.49 -24.83
N ILE A 255 -13.80 -12.52 -26.14
CA ILE A 255 -13.70 -11.29 -26.95
C ILE A 255 -14.96 -10.41 -26.89
N ASP A 256 -16.12 -11.06 -26.70
CA ASP A 256 -17.43 -10.42 -26.66
C ASP A 256 -17.70 -9.65 -25.36
N SER A 257 -16.93 -9.89 -24.28
CA SER A 257 -17.12 -9.25 -22.97
C SER A 257 -15.85 -8.60 -22.38
N GLU A 258 -14.66 -9.10 -22.70
CA GLU A 258 -13.41 -8.64 -22.07
C GLU A 258 -12.81 -7.40 -22.77
N THR A 259 -13.24 -7.08 -24.00
CA THR A 259 -12.63 -6.02 -24.83
C THR A 259 -12.52 -4.67 -24.10
N GLU A 260 -13.61 -4.13 -23.56
CA GLU A 260 -13.58 -2.80 -22.94
C GLU A 260 -12.79 -2.81 -21.62
N ARG A 261 -12.89 -3.88 -20.83
CA ARG A 261 -12.10 -4.05 -19.61
C ARG A 261 -10.59 -4.10 -19.92
N PHE A 262 -10.20 -4.81 -20.98
CA PHE A 262 -8.82 -4.88 -21.45
C PHE A 262 -8.33 -3.50 -21.88
N LEU A 263 -9.10 -2.78 -22.69
CA LEU A 263 -8.73 -1.45 -23.17
C LEU A 263 -8.66 -0.42 -22.03
N ASP A 264 -9.58 -0.45 -21.07
CA ASP A 264 -9.55 0.42 -19.88
C ASP A 264 -8.25 0.23 -19.09
N PHE A 265 -7.81 -1.03 -18.88
CA PHE A 265 -6.54 -1.32 -18.21
C PHE A 265 -5.33 -0.89 -19.06
N GLU A 266 -5.32 -1.22 -20.35
CA GLU A 266 -4.21 -0.89 -21.25
C GLU A 266 -4.05 0.62 -21.45
N THR A 267 -5.14 1.39 -21.37
CA THR A 267 -5.11 2.87 -21.41
C THR A 267 -4.17 3.44 -20.34
N TRP A 268 -4.11 2.81 -19.17
CA TRP A 268 -3.15 3.13 -18.12
C TRP A 268 -1.80 2.44 -18.34
N TRP A 269 -1.77 1.13 -18.60
CA TRP A 269 -0.55 0.33 -18.73
C TRP A 269 0.42 0.80 -19.83
N THR A 270 -0.10 1.47 -20.86
CA THR A 270 0.68 1.91 -22.02
C THR A 270 1.28 3.32 -21.92
N GLY A 271 1.08 4.02 -20.79
CA GLY A 271 1.64 5.35 -20.56
C GLY A 271 3.00 5.31 -19.86
N TYR A 272 4.09 5.50 -20.60
CA TYR A 272 5.46 5.43 -20.07
C TYR A 272 6.03 6.82 -19.72
N PHE A 273 6.47 6.97 -18.48
CA PHE A 273 6.90 8.26 -17.93
C PHE A 273 8.41 8.25 -17.68
N LEU A 274 9.05 9.42 -17.78
CA LEU A 274 10.50 9.57 -17.63
C LEU A 274 10.87 10.00 -16.20
N LEU A 275 12.11 9.73 -15.81
CA LEU A 275 12.73 10.22 -14.57
C LEU A 275 14.05 10.93 -14.87
N ASN A 276 14.41 11.93 -14.07
CA ASN A 276 15.76 12.49 -14.14
C ASN A 276 16.77 11.46 -13.63
N ALA A 277 17.98 11.48 -14.18
CA ALA A 277 19.06 10.60 -13.74
C ALA A 277 19.35 10.73 -12.23
N SER A 278 19.26 11.94 -11.67
CA SER A 278 19.44 12.17 -10.23
C SER A 278 18.35 11.53 -9.38
N GLU A 279 17.10 11.52 -9.87
CA GLU A 279 15.99 10.86 -9.18
C GLU A 279 16.21 9.35 -9.16
N MET A 280 16.54 8.79 -10.33
CA MET A 280 16.72 7.35 -10.49
C MET A 280 17.98 6.83 -9.75
N ASP A 281 19.10 7.55 -9.80
CA ASP A 281 20.30 7.22 -9.04
C ASP A 281 20.01 7.22 -7.53
N ALA A 282 19.26 8.21 -7.02
CA ALA A 282 18.86 8.24 -5.62
C ALA A 282 17.96 7.04 -5.25
N ILE A 283 16.98 6.69 -6.09
CA ILE A 283 16.11 5.52 -5.87
C ILE A 283 16.95 4.24 -5.79
N VAL A 284 17.87 4.00 -6.73
CA VAL A 284 18.65 2.76 -6.77
C VAL A 284 19.73 2.75 -5.69
N SER A 285 20.52 3.82 -5.57
CA SER A 285 21.68 3.91 -4.68
C SER A 285 21.30 4.02 -3.21
N GLU A 286 20.24 4.75 -2.88
CA GLU A 286 19.85 4.98 -1.50
C GLU A 286 18.86 3.94 -0.99
N LEU A 287 17.92 3.49 -1.84
CA LEU A 287 16.83 2.61 -1.41
C LEU A 287 17.13 1.15 -1.74
N PHE A 288 17.06 0.75 -3.01
CA PHE A 288 17.03 -0.67 -3.38
C PHE A 288 18.36 -1.39 -3.21
N ILE A 289 19.46 -0.77 -3.66
CA ILE A 289 20.79 -1.35 -3.48
C ILE A 289 21.37 -0.96 -2.13
N GLY A 290 21.27 0.31 -1.72
CA GLY A 290 21.90 0.79 -0.50
C GLY A 290 21.15 0.47 0.80
N ASN A 291 19.84 0.20 0.74
CA ASN A 291 18.98 -0.10 1.90
C ASN A 291 19.10 0.91 3.06
N LYS A 292 19.12 2.22 2.75
CA LYS A 292 19.51 3.28 3.68
C LYS A 292 18.37 3.94 4.43
N LEU A 293 17.13 3.86 3.93
CA LEU A 293 15.99 4.61 4.47
C LEU A 293 15.65 4.18 5.91
N ALA A 294 15.39 2.89 6.13
CA ALA A 294 15.09 2.35 7.46
C ALA A 294 16.27 2.52 8.44
N ARG A 295 17.50 2.55 7.93
CA ARG A 295 18.73 2.74 8.70
C ARG A 295 19.03 4.21 9.06
N GLY A 296 18.22 5.15 8.57
CA GLY A 296 18.43 6.58 8.81
C GLY A 296 19.69 7.16 8.19
N MET A 297 20.19 6.55 7.10
CA MET A 297 21.45 6.93 6.47
C MET A 297 21.27 7.97 5.33
N ILE A 298 20.04 8.23 4.91
CA ILE A 298 19.73 9.24 3.89
C ILE A 298 19.69 10.61 4.54
N LYS A 299 20.32 11.61 3.93
CA LYS A 299 20.36 12.99 4.41
C LYS A 299 19.60 13.92 3.48
N THR A 300 18.88 14.88 4.07
CA THR A 300 18.30 16.02 3.36
C THR A 300 19.39 16.99 2.90
N ASP A 301 19.04 17.95 2.03
CA ASP A 301 19.94 19.04 1.59
C ASP A 301 20.56 19.81 2.78
N SER A 302 19.85 19.89 3.90
CA SER A 302 20.31 20.55 5.13
C SER A 302 21.34 19.74 5.93
N GLY A 303 21.62 18.49 5.52
CA GLY A 303 22.44 17.54 6.26
C GLY A 303 21.69 16.76 7.35
N THR A 304 20.42 17.08 7.60
CA THR A 304 19.57 16.36 8.56
C THR A 304 19.27 14.96 8.04
N ALA A 305 19.51 13.93 8.87
CA ALA A 305 19.18 12.55 8.55
C ALA A 305 17.66 12.31 8.55
N ILE A 306 17.17 11.61 7.54
CA ILE A 306 15.78 11.13 7.46
C ILE A 306 15.64 9.97 8.44
N ASN A 307 14.86 10.13 9.51
CA ASN A 307 14.70 9.13 10.55
C ASN A 307 13.23 8.78 10.75
N LEU A 308 12.83 7.58 10.33
CA LEU A 308 11.43 7.13 10.38
C LEU A 308 10.82 7.11 11.79
N ARG A 309 11.63 7.09 12.87
CA ARG A 309 11.12 7.27 14.25
C ARG A 309 10.47 8.64 14.48
N ASN A 310 10.74 9.63 13.63
CA ASN A 310 10.16 10.97 13.73
C ASN A 310 8.72 11.05 13.23
N ILE A 311 8.23 10.04 12.50
CA ILE A 311 6.84 9.99 12.04
C ILE A 311 5.91 9.99 13.26
N ARG A 312 5.04 10.99 13.38
CA ARG A 312 4.10 11.12 14.53
C ARG A 312 2.71 10.57 14.23
N SER A 313 2.36 10.50 12.96
CA SER A 313 1.08 10.00 12.49
C SER A 313 0.94 8.49 12.69
N PRO A 314 -0.27 7.98 12.93
CA PRO A 314 -0.56 6.56 12.78
C PRO A 314 -0.18 6.08 11.38
N LEU A 315 0.57 4.99 11.31
CA LEU A 315 0.93 4.32 10.06
C LEU A 315 0.04 3.09 9.88
N VAL A 316 -0.52 2.92 8.69
CA VAL A 316 -1.19 1.71 8.26
C VAL A 316 -0.41 1.11 7.10
N ILE A 317 -0.04 -0.16 7.18
CA ILE A 317 0.73 -0.87 6.15
C ILE A 317 -0.17 -1.91 5.54
N PHE A 318 -0.49 -1.78 4.25
CA PHE A 318 -1.28 -2.77 3.53
C PHE A 318 -0.39 -3.60 2.61
N ALA A 319 -0.20 -4.86 2.96
CA ALA A 319 0.61 -5.84 2.22
C ALA A 319 -0.25 -7.01 1.72
N SER A 320 0.30 -7.85 0.84
CA SER A 320 -0.32 -9.11 0.45
C SER A 320 0.69 -10.22 0.25
N GLU A 321 0.34 -11.43 0.68
CA GLU A 321 1.09 -12.68 0.40
C GLU A 321 1.18 -13.00 -1.10
N GLY A 322 0.25 -12.50 -1.92
CA GLY A 322 0.29 -12.64 -3.37
C GLY A 322 1.22 -11.63 -4.06
N ASP A 323 1.76 -10.66 -3.32
CA ASP A 323 2.59 -9.59 -3.86
C ASP A 323 4.06 -10.03 -3.98
N ASN A 324 4.52 -10.25 -5.21
CA ASN A 324 5.92 -10.60 -5.50
C ASN A 324 6.86 -9.40 -5.70
N ILE A 325 6.34 -8.17 -5.55
CA ILE A 325 7.08 -6.91 -5.68
C ILE A 325 7.42 -6.36 -4.30
N SER A 326 6.40 -6.21 -3.47
CA SER A 326 6.49 -5.69 -2.09
C SER A 326 5.78 -6.66 -1.13
N PRO A 327 6.31 -7.89 -0.99
CA PRO A 327 5.72 -8.88 -0.11
C PRO A 327 5.74 -8.41 1.36
N PRO A 328 5.02 -9.10 2.28
CA PRO A 328 4.93 -8.69 3.68
C PRO A 328 6.29 -8.43 4.34
N GLN A 329 7.32 -9.22 4.00
CA GLN A 329 8.68 -9.03 4.53
C GLN A 329 9.25 -7.65 4.15
N GLN A 330 9.10 -7.22 2.88
CA GLN A 330 9.57 -5.89 2.44
C GLN A 330 8.74 -4.74 3.02
N ALA A 331 7.46 -4.99 3.28
CA ALA A 331 6.54 -4.00 3.82
C ALA A 331 6.66 -3.84 5.35
N LEU A 332 7.13 -4.87 6.09
CA LEU A 332 7.08 -4.92 7.55
C LEU A 332 8.44 -5.01 8.25
N ASN A 333 9.47 -5.64 7.67
CA ASN A 333 10.75 -5.87 8.38
C ASN A 333 11.48 -4.57 8.77
N TRP A 334 11.18 -3.46 8.09
CA TRP A 334 11.73 -2.15 8.43
C TRP A 334 11.31 -1.68 9.83
N ILE A 335 10.18 -2.17 10.37
CA ILE A 335 9.71 -1.84 11.71
C ILE A 335 10.73 -2.34 12.74
N GLU A 336 11.25 -3.55 12.57
CA GLU A 336 12.34 -4.05 13.40
C GLU A 336 13.63 -3.26 13.17
N ASP A 337 13.99 -2.98 11.91
CA ASP A 337 15.21 -2.21 11.61
C ASP A 337 15.21 -0.82 12.25
N VAL A 338 14.03 -0.19 12.33
CA VAL A 338 13.86 1.14 12.93
C VAL A 338 13.72 1.07 14.45
N TYR A 339 12.92 0.15 14.99
CA TYR A 339 12.54 0.17 16.42
C TYR A 339 13.22 -0.92 17.26
N GLY A 340 13.61 -2.04 16.67
CA GLY A 340 14.19 -3.21 17.33
C GLY A 340 13.20 -4.06 18.14
N SER A 341 12.16 -3.46 18.73
CA SER A 341 11.12 -4.18 19.48
C SER A 341 9.78 -3.43 19.46
N GLU A 342 8.67 -4.14 19.66
CA GLU A 342 7.35 -3.54 19.85
C GLU A 342 7.31 -2.61 21.07
N ARG A 343 8.12 -2.90 22.10
CA ARG A 343 8.30 -2.00 23.24
C ARG A 343 8.85 -0.63 22.82
N SER A 344 9.83 -0.57 21.92
CA SER A 344 10.36 0.70 21.42
C SER A 344 9.34 1.46 20.57
N VAL A 345 8.47 0.78 19.81
CA VAL A 345 7.33 1.39 19.09
C VAL A 345 6.41 2.10 20.10
N ILE A 346 6.08 1.40 21.20
CA ILE A 346 5.23 1.89 22.28
C ILE A 346 5.85 3.10 22.98
N GLU A 347 7.11 3.00 23.42
CA GLU A 347 7.84 4.05 24.14
C GLU A 347 8.07 5.29 23.27
N SER A 348 8.20 5.11 21.96
CA SER A 348 8.26 6.20 20.98
C SER A 348 6.89 6.86 20.72
N GLY A 349 5.81 6.35 21.34
CA GLY A 349 4.45 6.86 21.17
C GLY A 349 3.89 6.64 19.77
N ARG A 350 4.30 5.56 19.08
CA ARG A 350 3.96 5.28 17.69
C ARG A 350 2.82 4.29 17.58
N VAL A 351 1.92 4.50 16.63
CA VAL A 351 0.85 3.57 16.27
C VAL A 351 1.15 3.03 14.89
N ILE A 352 1.39 1.72 14.79
CA ILE A 352 1.61 1.03 13.52
C ILE A 352 0.57 -0.08 13.42
N VAL A 353 -0.24 -0.02 12.38
CA VAL A 353 -1.23 -1.04 12.03
C VAL A 353 -0.78 -1.68 10.73
N TYR A 354 -0.88 -3.00 10.60
CA TYR A 354 -0.71 -3.67 9.32
C TYR A 354 -1.90 -4.56 8.98
N LEU A 355 -2.11 -4.78 7.68
CA LEU A 355 -3.14 -5.64 7.11
C LEU A 355 -2.45 -6.50 6.03
N ILE A 356 -2.68 -7.81 6.07
CA ILE A 356 -2.16 -8.74 5.07
C ILE A 356 -3.34 -9.36 4.31
N HIS A 357 -3.39 -9.13 3.00
CA HIS A 357 -4.33 -9.85 2.14
C HIS A 357 -3.73 -11.18 1.68
N GLU A 358 -4.54 -12.23 1.67
CA GLU A 358 -4.08 -13.63 1.51
C GLU A 358 -3.48 -13.98 0.14
N SER A 359 -3.95 -13.37 -0.96
CA SER A 359 -3.60 -13.87 -2.30
C SER A 359 -3.55 -12.84 -3.42
N ILE A 360 -3.78 -11.55 -3.15
CA ILE A 360 -3.87 -10.58 -4.23
C ILE A 360 -2.46 -10.18 -4.69
N GLY A 361 -2.24 -10.14 -6.01
CA GLY A 361 -0.97 -9.65 -6.56
C GLY A 361 -0.79 -8.14 -6.35
N HIS A 362 0.45 -7.66 -6.53
CA HIS A 362 0.85 -6.26 -6.33
C HIS A 362 -0.14 -5.25 -6.90
N LEU A 363 -0.46 -5.35 -8.20
CA LEU A 363 -1.39 -4.43 -8.85
C LEU A 363 -2.80 -4.50 -8.23
N GLY A 364 -3.24 -5.71 -7.87
CA GLY A 364 -4.56 -5.94 -7.32
C GLY A 364 -4.77 -5.27 -5.96
N VAL A 365 -3.71 -4.99 -5.20
CA VAL A 365 -3.77 -4.16 -3.98
C VAL A 365 -4.43 -2.82 -4.27
N PHE A 366 -4.14 -2.20 -5.42
CA PHE A 366 -4.64 -0.87 -5.77
C PHE A 366 -5.86 -0.91 -6.70
N VAL A 367 -5.87 -1.86 -7.64
CA VAL A 367 -6.77 -1.82 -8.81
C VAL A 367 -7.95 -2.80 -8.77
N SER A 368 -7.99 -3.66 -7.75
CA SER A 368 -9.04 -4.65 -7.57
C SER A 368 -10.28 -4.01 -6.95
N ALA A 369 -11.42 -4.18 -7.63
CA ALA A 369 -12.71 -3.76 -7.08
C ALA A 369 -13.07 -4.54 -5.81
N GLY A 370 -12.59 -5.78 -5.66
CA GLY A 370 -12.78 -6.57 -4.43
C GLY A 370 -12.04 -5.93 -3.26
N VAL A 371 -10.78 -5.58 -3.48
CA VAL A 371 -9.93 -4.91 -2.47
C VAL A 371 -10.47 -3.53 -2.09
N ALA A 372 -10.94 -2.77 -3.09
CA ALA A 372 -11.60 -1.49 -2.85
C ALA A 372 -12.86 -1.64 -1.99
N LYS A 373 -13.71 -2.64 -2.27
CA LYS A 373 -14.99 -2.84 -1.57
C LYS A 373 -14.84 -3.38 -0.16
N LYS A 374 -13.80 -4.15 0.12
CA LYS A 374 -13.57 -4.78 1.41
C LYS A 374 -12.50 -4.02 2.19
N GLU A 375 -11.23 -4.20 1.86
CA GLU A 375 -10.09 -3.67 2.64
C GLU A 375 -10.10 -2.14 2.72
N TYR A 376 -10.14 -1.43 1.59
CA TYR A 376 -10.11 0.05 1.63
C TYR A 376 -11.37 0.66 2.24
N SER A 377 -12.55 0.08 1.99
CA SER A 377 -13.78 0.51 2.67
C SER A 377 -13.63 0.43 4.19
N GLN A 378 -13.12 -0.69 4.70
CA GLN A 378 -12.91 -0.88 6.14
C GLN A 378 -11.82 0.05 6.69
N LEU A 379 -10.75 0.31 5.94
CA LEU A 379 -9.72 1.27 6.33
C LEU A 379 -10.27 2.69 6.47
N VAL A 380 -11.08 3.15 5.52
CA VAL A 380 -11.70 4.48 5.57
C VAL A 380 -12.74 4.55 6.69
N GLU A 381 -13.59 3.55 6.83
CA GLU A 381 -14.64 3.49 7.86
C GLU A 381 -14.08 3.45 9.29
N THR A 382 -12.93 2.82 9.49
CA THR A 382 -12.27 2.69 10.81
C THR A 382 -11.15 3.68 11.06
N MET A 383 -10.94 4.65 10.16
CA MET A 383 -9.82 5.60 10.24
C MET A 383 -9.79 6.40 11.55
N GLU A 384 -10.95 6.83 12.04
CA GLU A 384 -11.06 7.55 13.32
C GLU A 384 -10.62 6.69 14.51
N MET A 385 -10.83 5.37 14.43
CA MET A 385 -10.41 4.41 15.44
C MET A 385 -8.91 4.15 15.37
N ILE A 386 -8.35 3.97 14.16
CA ILE A 386 -6.90 3.85 13.97
C ILE A 386 -6.19 5.06 14.57
N ASP A 387 -6.74 6.25 14.35
CA ASP A 387 -6.24 7.48 14.93
C ASP A 387 -6.45 7.55 16.45
N ALA A 388 -7.37 6.78 17.04
CA ALA A 388 -7.58 6.72 18.48
C ALA A 388 -6.78 5.61 19.19
N LEU A 389 -6.19 4.67 18.44
CA LEU A 389 -5.45 3.55 19.03
C LEU A 389 -4.32 4.05 19.93
N PRO A 390 -4.07 3.36 21.06
CA PRO A 390 -2.89 3.64 21.85
C PRO A 390 -1.63 3.23 21.08
N PRO A 391 -0.45 3.78 21.44
CA PRO A 391 0.81 3.36 20.82
C PRO A 391 0.97 1.85 20.79
N GLY A 392 1.56 1.29 19.75
CA GLY A 392 1.74 -0.16 19.62
C GLY A 392 1.80 -0.62 18.17
N LEU A 393 2.09 -1.91 18.03
CA LEU A 393 2.05 -2.64 16.78
C LEU A 393 0.77 -3.48 16.75
N TYR A 394 -0.01 -3.35 15.68
CA TYR A 394 -1.32 -3.99 15.55
C TYR A 394 -1.49 -4.65 14.18
N GLU A 395 -2.18 -5.78 14.14
CA GLU A 395 -2.73 -6.37 12.92
C GLU A 395 -4.22 -6.06 12.82
N MET A 396 -4.65 -5.53 11.68
CA MET A 396 -6.04 -5.31 11.35
C MET A 396 -6.62 -6.58 10.72
N MET A 397 -7.53 -7.23 11.44
CA MET A 397 -8.28 -8.40 11.00
C MET A 397 -9.65 -7.97 10.45
N ILE A 398 -10.00 -8.44 9.25
CA ILE A 398 -11.29 -8.17 8.60
C ILE A 398 -12.03 -9.49 8.43
N GLU A 399 -13.09 -9.70 9.20
CA GLU A 399 -13.89 -10.92 9.21
C GLU A 399 -15.32 -10.64 8.75
N PRO A 400 -16.06 -11.63 8.21
CA PRO A 400 -17.50 -11.49 8.00
C PRO A 400 -18.20 -11.15 9.33
N GLY A 401 -19.04 -10.11 9.32
CA GLY A 401 -19.77 -9.68 10.51
C GLY A 401 -20.90 -10.66 10.89
N ALA A 402 -21.05 -10.93 12.18
CA ALA A 402 -22.20 -11.65 12.73
C ALA A 402 -22.98 -10.71 13.66
N PRO A 403 -24.32 -10.60 13.53
CA PRO A 403 -25.14 -9.75 14.38
C PRO A 403 -24.84 -10.02 15.86
N VAL A 404 -24.73 -8.94 16.65
CA VAL A 404 -24.54 -9.05 18.10
C VAL A 404 -25.90 -8.82 18.75
N PRO A 405 -26.47 -9.82 19.43
CA PRO A 405 -27.77 -9.70 20.08
C PRO A 405 -27.80 -8.48 21.02
N GLY A 406 -28.84 -7.64 20.88
CA GLY A 406 -29.01 -6.42 21.69
C GLY A 406 -28.25 -5.17 21.21
N TRP A 407 -27.44 -5.29 20.15
CA TRP A 407 -26.70 -4.19 19.53
C TRP A 407 -26.74 -4.26 18.00
N GLU A 408 -27.90 -4.62 17.46
CA GLU A 408 -28.12 -4.81 16.02
C GLU A 408 -27.89 -3.50 15.24
N ASP A 409 -28.23 -2.36 15.85
CA ASP A 409 -28.00 -1.02 15.29
C ASP A 409 -26.51 -0.59 15.24
N LEU A 410 -25.61 -1.32 15.92
CA LEU A 410 -24.17 -1.07 15.90
C LEU A 410 -23.43 -1.78 14.76
N HIS A 411 -24.13 -2.61 13.97
CA HIS A 411 -23.58 -3.25 12.78
C HIS A 411 -23.55 -2.28 11.59
N ALA A 412 -22.46 -1.53 11.48
CA ALA A 412 -22.18 -0.73 10.29
C ALA A 412 -21.57 -1.62 9.19
N GLY A 413 -22.37 -2.49 8.57
CA GLY A 413 -21.99 -3.20 7.34
C GLY A 413 -21.67 -4.69 7.48
N PRO A 414 -21.20 -5.32 6.37
CA PRO A 414 -21.07 -6.77 6.26
C PRO A 414 -19.80 -7.35 6.91
N TYR A 415 -18.89 -6.50 7.39
CA TYR A 415 -17.60 -6.90 7.95
C TYR A 415 -17.44 -6.43 9.39
N ARG A 416 -16.74 -7.23 10.18
CA ARG A 416 -16.26 -6.90 11.51
C ARG A 416 -14.76 -6.66 11.43
N VAL A 417 -14.30 -5.55 11.99
CA VAL A 417 -12.87 -5.19 12.04
C VAL A 417 -12.36 -5.29 13.47
N ARG A 418 -11.21 -5.92 13.65
CA ARG A 418 -10.49 -6.02 14.92
C ARG A 418 -9.05 -5.60 14.71
N PHE A 419 -8.46 -4.95 15.71
CA PHE A 419 -7.04 -4.64 15.78
C PHE A 419 -6.42 -5.48 16.90
N GLU A 420 -5.57 -6.44 16.52
CA GLU A 420 -4.90 -7.34 17.45
C GLU A 420 -3.48 -6.83 17.71
N ALA A 421 -3.08 -6.70 18.97
CA ALA A 421 -1.72 -6.36 19.34
C ALA A 421 -0.76 -7.47 18.89
N ARG A 422 0.36 -7.07 18.30
CA ARG A 422 1.39 -7.95 17.75
C ARG A 422 2.77 -7.57 18.28
N THR A 423 3.68 -8.51 18.15
CA THR A 423 5.09 -8.43 18.56
C THR A 423 5.99 -8.56 17.34
N MET A 424 7.28 -8.26 17.48
CA MET A 424 8.24 -8.52 16.40
C MET A 424 8.30 -10.00 16.02
N SER A 425 8.04 -10.92 16.96
CA SER A 425 7.97 -12.36 16.68
C SER A 425 6.86 -12.70 15.67
N ASP A 426 5.75 -11.95 15.66
CA ASP A 426 4.67 -12.17 14.70
C ASP A 426 5.09 -11.71 13.30
N ILE A 427 5.88 -10.64 13.19
CA ILE A 427 6.48 -10.21 11.91
C ILE A 427 7.50 -11.26 11.43
N HIS A 428 8.35 -11.76 12.33
CA HIS A 428 9.33 -12.81 11.99
C HIS A 428 8.67 -14.11 11.53
N ALA A 429 7.47 -14.43 12.03
CA ALA A 429 6.74 -15.61 11.59
C ALA A 429 6.30 -15.54 10.11
N LEU A 430 6.34 -14.36 9.50
CA LEU A 430 6.07 -14.17 8.07
C LEU A 430 7.31 -14.43 7.20
N ASP A 431 8.50 -14.59 7.79
CA ASP A 431 9.78 -14.71 7.10
C ASP A 431 10.34 -16.15 7.20
N ASP A 432 11.15 -16.57 6.23
CA ASP A 432 11.94 -17.81 6.30
C ASP A 432 13.35 -17.59 6.90
N GLY A 433 13.70 -16.34 7.20
CA GLY A 433 14.90 -15.93 7.90
C GLY A 433 15.65 -14.81 7.15
N ARG A 434 16.29 -13.92 7.91
CA ARG A 434 16.95 -12.71 7.35
C ARG A 434 18.45 -12.88 7.08
N GLU A 435 19.00 -14.09 7.19
CA GLU A 435 20.45 -14.34 7.03
C GLU A 435 20.95 -13.94 5.62
N GLU A 436 20.12 -14.18 4.59
CA GLU A 436 20.46 -13.86 3.21
C GLU A 436 20.58 -12.34 2.94
N GLU A 437 19.98 -11.49 3.78
CA GLU A 437 20.10 -10.03 3.66
C GLU A 437 21.56 -9.58 3.74
N GLY A 438 22.42 -10.32 4.46
CA GLY A 438 23.85 -10.05 4.53
C GLY A 438 24.55 -10.11 3.17
N HIS A 439 24.08 -10.94 2.23
CA HIS A 439 24.66 -11.03 0.88
C HIS A 439 24.44 -9.76 0.06
N PHE A 440 23.38 -8.99 0.35
CA PHE A 440 23.09 -7.74 -0.37
C PHE A 440 24.02 -6.59 0.03
N ALA A 441 24.69 -6.66 1.20
CA ALA A 441 25.76 -5.72 1.53
C ALA A 441 26.96 -5.86 0.56
N ALA A 442 27.27 -7.08 0.13
CA ALA A 442 28.27 -7.32 -0.91
C ALA A 442 27.79 -6.79 -2.28
N VAL A 443 26.49 -6.87 -2.57
CA VAL A 443 25.90 -6.25 -3.78
C VAL A 443 26.12 -4.75 -3.80
N ASP A 444 25.86 -4.04 -2.69
CA ASP A 444 26.09 -2.59 -2.60
C ASP A 444 27.57 -2.24 -2.84
N SER A 445 28.49 -3.02 -2.27
CA SER A 445 29.94 -2.83 -2.47
C SER A 445 30.35 -3.04 -3.94
N VAL A 446 29.91 -4.13 -4.56
CA VAL A 446 30.20 -4.44 -5.97
C VAL A 446 29.56 -3.41 -6.90
N SER A 447 28.34 -2.98 -6.59
CA SER A 447 27.60 -1.94 -7.33
C SER A 447 28.37 -0.63 -7.39
N LYS A 448 28.89 -0.16 -6.23
CA LYS A 448 29.71 1.06 -6.15
C LYS A 448 30.99 0.96 -6.99
N ILE A 449 31.66 -0.20 -7.00
CA ILE A 449 32.85 -0.44 -7.81
C ILE A 449 32.50 -0.42 -9.31
N GLY A 450 31.44 -1.14 -9.70
CA GLY A 450 30.98 -1.21 -11.08
C GLY A 450 30.61 0.17 -11.63
N ASP A 451 29.87 0.96 -10.86
CA ASP A 451 29.52 2.33 -11.24
C ASP A 451 30.75 3.25 -11.31
N PHE A 452 31.70 3.13 -10.39
CA PHE A 452 32.96 3.88 -10.47
C PHE A 452 33.74 3.57 -11.75
N ILE A 453 33.82 2.29 -12.15
CA ILE A 453 34.46 1.88 -13.40
C ILE A 453 33.72 2.45 -14.60
N TYR A 454 32.40 2.30 -14.64
CA TYR A 454 31.56 2.85 -15.70
C TYR A 454 31.72 4.38 -15.84
N GLY A 455 31.54 5.10 -14.73
CA GLY A 455 31.64 6.55 -14.65
C GLY A 455 33.00 7.09 -15.06
N SER A 456 34.08 6.40 -14.69
CA SER A 456 35.44 6.86 -14.98
C SER A 456 35.89 6.57 -16.42
N TRP A 457 35.52 5.42 -16.98
CA TRP A 457 36.11 4.92 -18.22
C TRP A 457 35.16 4.94 -19.42
N PHE A 458 33.85 4.82 -19.20
CA PHE A 458 32.87 4.63 -20.27
C PHE A 458 31.89 5.79 -20.41
N ARG A 459 31.41 6.36 -19.30
CA ARG A 459 30.46 7.49 -19.29
C ARG A 459 30.86 8.64 -20.22
N PRO A 460 32.12 9.13 -20.26
CA PRO A 460 32.50 10.20 -21.17
C PRO A 460 32.26 9.88 -22.65
N TRP A 461 32.48 8.63 -23.06
CA TRP A 461 32.24 8.18 -24.44
C TRP A 461 30.75 8.04 -24.73
N VAL A 462 29.99 7.48 -23.79
CA VAL A 462 28.53 7.35 -23.95
C VAL A 462 27.88 8.74 -24.07
N GLN A 463 28.22 9.67 -23.18
CA GLN A 463 27.69 11.03 -23.20
C GLN A 463 28.13 11.80 -24.46
N PHE A 464 29.35 11.56 -24.98
CA PHE A 464 29.80 12.17 -26.22
C PHE A 464 28.92 11.81 -27.43
N PHE A 465 28.41 10.58 -27.49
CA PHE A 465 27.51 10.13 -28.55
C PHE A 465 26.02 10.32 -28.23
N SER A 466 25.68 10.77 -27.01
CA SER A 466 24.30 10.90 -26.56
C SER A 466 23.82 12.34 -26.64
N ASN A 467 22.63 12.54 -27.20
CA ASN A 467 21.91 13.81 -27.24
C ASN A 467 20.40 13.53 -27.34
N GLU A 468 19.56 14.57 -27.32
CA GLU A 468 18.11 14.38 -27.33
C GLU A 468 17.61 13.63 -28.57
N PHE A 469 18.25 13.81 -29.73
CA PHE A 469 17.87 13.09 -30.95
C PHE A 469 18.17 11.60 -30.85
N THR A 470 19.37 11.21 -30.40
CA THR A 470 19.72 9.79 -30.22
C THR A 470 18.89 9.14 -29.12
N ALA A 471 18.66 9.85 -28.02
CA ALA A 471 17.82 9.39 -26.92
C ALA A 471 16.38 9.12 -27.40
N GLU A 472 15.80 10.05 -28.18
CA GLU A 472 14.45 9.87 -28.71
C GLU A 472 14.37 8.70 -29.71
N ILE A 473 15.40 8.48 -30.53
CA ILE A 473 15.49 7.28 -31.37
C ILE A 473 15.43 6.02 -30.50
N LEU A 474 16.27 5.92 -29.46
CA LEU A 474 16.30 4.77 -28.56
C LEU A 474 14.93 4.51 -27.90
N ARG A 475 14.27 5.58 -27.41
CA ARG A 475 12.93 5.47 -26.84
C ARG A 475 11.91 4.99 -27.87
N SER A 476 11.97 5.52 -29.09
CA SER A 476 11.01 5.25 -30.16
C SER A 476 11.10 3.82 -30.73
N VAL A 477 12.28 3.20 -30.69
CA VAL A 477 12.52 1.82 -31.16
C VAL A 477 12.39 0.78 -30.04
N GLN A 478 12.09 1.21 -28.81
CA GLN A 478 11.85 0.30 -27.70
C GLN A 478 10.69 -0.66 -28.04
N PRO A 479 10.83 -1.99 -27.83
CA PRO A 479 9.88 -2.99 -28.32
C PRO A 479 8.41 -2.79 -27.94
N LEU A 480 8.10 -2.35 -26.71
CA LEU A 480 6.74 -2.10 -26.24
C LEU A 480 6.13 -0.87 -26.94
N ARG A 481 6.89 0.22 -27.17
CA ARG A 481 6.41 1.35 -27.99
C ARG A 481 6.22 0.95 -29.45
N VAL A 482 7.14 0.17 -30.00
CA VAL A 482 7.04 -0.35 -31.37
C VAL A 482 5.80 -1.24 -31.52
N GLN A 483 5.52 -2.10 -30.53
CA GLN A 483 4.33 -2.93 -30.52
C GLN A 483 3.04 -2.09 -30.57
N GLN A 484 2.97 -0.98 -29.81
CA GLN A 484 1.82 -0.06 -29.86
C GLN A 484 1.64 0.55 -31.26
N LYS A 485 2.73 0.93 -31.93
CA LYS A 485 2.68 1.49 -33.29
C LYS A 485 2.29 0.45 -34.34
N ILE A 486 2.85 -0.77 -34.26
CA ILE A 486 2.52 -1.88 -35.17
C ILE A 486 1.05 -2.28 -35.07
N TRP A 487 0.51 -2.29 -33.85
CA TRP A 487 -0.90 -2.55 -33.55
C TRP A 487 -1.69 -1.25 -33.44
N SER A 488 -1.67 -0.42 -34.48
CA SER A 488 -2.48 0.81 -34.58
C SER A 488 -2.96 1.05 -36.00
N ALA A 489 -3.80 2.06 -36.19
CA ALA A 489 -4.22 2.57 -37.49
C ALA A 489 -3.06 3.09 -38.35
N LEU A 490 -1.87 3.32 -37.78
CA LEU A 490 -0.66 3.65 -38.53
C LEU A 490 -0.17 2.49 -39.41
N ASN A 491 -0.56 1.25 -39.11
CA ASN A 491 -0.21 0.08 -39.89
C ASN A 491 -1.29 -0.20 -40.96
N PRO A 492 -1.01 0.04 -42.26
CA PRO A 492 -2.01 -0.11 -43.32
C PRO A 492 -2.56 -1.54 -43.45
N PHE A 493 -1.80 -2.56 -43.02
CA PHE A 493 -2.23 -3.95 -43.04
C PHE A 493 -3.39 -4.24 -42.07
N LEU A 494 -3.65 -3.36 -41.09
CA LEU A 494 -4.78 -3.47 -40.17
C LEU A 494 -6.05 -2.76 -40.67
N THR A 495 -6.01 -2.08 -41.83
CA THR A 495 -7.19 -1.42 -42.43
C THR A 495 -8.34 -2.40 -42.68
N PRO A 496 -8.11 -3.60 -43.26
CA PRO A 496 -9.20 -4.57 -43.45
C PRO A 496 -9.81 -5.04 -42.12
N VAL A 497 -9.00 -5.15 -41.06
CA VAL A 497 -9.47 -5.54 -39.72
C VAL A 497 -10.45 -4.51 -39.17
N ALA A 498 -10.12 -3.22 -39.26
CA ALA A 498 -11.00 -2.13 -38.83
C ALA A 498 -12.33 -2.10 -39.59
N TRP A 499 -12.32 -2.48 -40.88
CA TRP A 499 -13.53 -2.55 -41.70
C TRP A 499 -14.42 -3.76 -41.37
N TRP A 500 -13.82 -4.94 -41.18
CA TRP A 500 -14.55 -6.16 -40.87
C TRP A 500 -15.05 -6.24 -39.43
N ALA A 501 -14.35 -5.63 -38.47
CA ALA A 501 -14.67 -5.79 -37.05
C ALA A 501 -16.11 -5.37 -36.67
N PRO A 502 -16.65 -4.21 -37.11
CA PRO A 502 -18.05 -3.86 -36.83
C PRO A 502 -19.05 -4.86 -37.42
N ILE A 503 -18.81 -5.32 -38.66
CA ILE A 503 -19.67 -6.30 -39.35
C ILE A 503 -19.67 -7.64 -38.60
N ILE A 504 -18.49 -8.08 -38.15
CA ILE A 504 -18.35 -9.32 -37.39
C ILE A 504 -19.03 -9.20 -36.02
N ARG A 505 -18.93 -8.06 -35.33
CA ARG A 505 -19.65 -7.84 -34.06
C ARG A 505 -21.16 -7.97 -34.23
N GLU A 506 -21.72 -7.40 -35.29
CA GLU A 506 -23.16 -7.48 -35.59
C GLU A 506 -23.60 -8.91 -35.97
N HIS A 507 -22.72 -9.67 -36.63
CA HIS A 507 -23.00 -11.02 -37.09
C HIS A 507 -22.20 -12.11 -36.36
N ARG A 508 -21.91 -11.91 -35.06
CA ARG A 508 -21.19 -12.92 -34.26
C ARG A 508 -21.95 -14.24 -34.24
N ARG A 509 -21.22 -15.34 -34.44
CA ARG A 509 -21.70 -16.72 -34.31
C ARG A 509 -20.73 -17.50 -33.43
N PRO A 510 -20.87 -17.41 -32.10
CA PRO A 510 -20.04 -18.18 -31.18
C PRO A 510 -20.26 -19.69 -31.37
N ALA A 511 -19.19 -20.47 -31.26
CA ALA A 511 -19.31 -21.92 -31.22
C ALA A 511 -20.02 -22.35 -29.92
N PRO A 512 -20.77 -23.47 -29.93
CA PRO A 512 -21.39 -24.00 -28.71
C PRO A 512 -20.37 -24.27 -27.60
N GLU A 513 -20.73 -24.07 -26.33
CA GLU A 513 -19.82 -24.30 -25.20
C GLU A 513 -19.31 -25.75 -25.12
N GLN A 514 -20.12 -26.72 -25.55
CA GLN A 514 -19.74 -28.14 -25.57
C GLN A 514 -18.97 -28.55 -26.83
N ASN A 515 -18.59 -27.61 -27.70
CA ASN A 515 -17.86 -27.89 -28.92
C ASN A 515 -16.49 -28.51 -28.61
N LEU A 516 -16.18 -29.64 -29.24
CA LEU A 516 -14.97 -30.41 -28.94
C LEU A 516 -13.67 -29.60 -29.17
N PHE A 517 -13.61 -28.80 -30.22
CA PHE A 517 -12.42 -28.03 -30.58
C PHE A 517 -12.22 -26.84 -29.65
N ARG A 518 -13.30 -26.27 -29.09
CA ARG A 518 -13.22 -25.23 -28.06
C ARG A 518 -12.57 -25.76 -26.77
N ILE A 519 -12.97 -26.97 -26.35
CA ILE A 519 -12.40 -27.65 -25.18
C ILE A 519 -10.91 -27.96 -25.43
N GLN A 520 -10.56 -28.41 -26.64
CA GLN A 520 -9.16 -28.65 -27.01
C GLN A 520 -8.33 -27.35 -27.02
N GLU A 521 -8.87 -26.23 -27.53
CA GLU A 521 -8.22 -24.92 -27.49
C GLU A 521 -7.90 -24.50 -26.05
N GLU A 522 -8.85 -24.66 -25.13
CA GLU A 522 -8.65 -24.36 -23.71
C GLU A 522 -7.58 -25.24 -23.06
N ALA A 523 -7.58 -26.54 -23.37
CA ALA A 523 -6.55 -27.47 -22.89
C ALA A 523 -5.15 -27.11 -23.42
N VAL A 524 -5.04 -26.71 -24.69
CA VAL A 524 -3.76 -26.22 -25.27
C VAL A 524 -3.32 -24.94 -24.60
N SER A 525 -4.25 -24.01 -24.33
CA SER A 525 -3.94 -22.78 -23.61
C SER A 525 -3.43 -23.04 -22.19
N GLU A 526 -4.06 -23.93 -21.43
CA GLU A 526 -3.58 -24.30 -20.09
C GLU A 526 -2.22 -25.03 -20.16
N MET A 527 -1.97 -25.82 -21.20
CA MET A 527 -0.64 -26.42 -21.42
C MET A 527 0.44 -25.37 -21.68
N ILE A 528 0.16 -24.35 -22.52
CA ILE A 528 1.10 -23.25 -22.79
C ILE A 528 1.37 -22.45 -21.52
N LYS A 529 0.31 -22.12 -20.77
CA LYS A 529 0.42 -21.44 -19.47
C LYS A 529 1.30 -22.26 -18.50
N ALA A 530 1.04 -23.55 -18.36
CA ALA A 530 1.83 -24.44 -17.49
C ALA A 530 3.30 -24.54 -17.93
N ALA A 531 3.57 -24.56 -19.25
CA ALA A 531 4.94 -24.55 -19.77
C ALA A 531 5.69 -23.24 -19.46
N LEU A 532 5.00 -22.09 -19.58
CA LEU A 532 5.55 -20.78 -19.24
C LEU A 532 5.74 -20.60 -17.72
N ASP A 533 4.83 -21.12 -16.91
CA ASP A 533 4.98 -21.18 -15.45
C ASP A 533 6.19 -22.06 -15.09
N GLY A 534 6.34 -23.25 -15.70
CA GLY A 534 7.51 -24.10 -15.48
C GLY A 534 8.83 -23.44 -15.90
N TYR A 535 8.84 -22.69 -17.01
CA TYR A 535 10.00 -21.87 -17.40
C TYR A 535 10.33 -20.81 -16.35
N ARG A 536 9.31 -20.08 -15.87
CA ARG A 536 9.46 -19.06 -14.82
C ARG A 536 10.09 -19.69 -13.57
N ASP A 537 9.54 -20.81 -13.09
CA ASP A 537 9.98 -21.43 -11.85
C ASP A 537 11.44 -21.94 -11.94
N VAL A 538 11.84 -22.49 -13.10
CA VAL A 538 13.24 -22.87 -13.38
C VAL A 538 14.16 -21.65 -13.43
N ARG A 539 13.75 -20.59 -14.14
CA ARG A 539 14.51 -19.34 -14.25
C ARG A 539 14.72 -18.72 -12.87
N ASP A 540 13.67 -18.63 -12.08
CA ASP A 540 13.67 -17.96 -10.78
C ASP A 540 14.53 -18.74 -9.77
N THR A 541 14.46 -20.07 -9.80
CA THR A 541 15.37 -20.93 -9.02
C THR A 541 16.83 -20.73 -9.43
N TRP A 542 17.10 -20.64 -10.74
CA TRP A 542 18.46 -20.41 -11.24
C TRP A 542 19.00 -19.03 -10.85
N ILE A 543 18.16 -17.99 -10.90
CA ILE A 543 18.50 -16.63 -10.45
C ILE A 543 18.92 -16.65 -8.98
N GLU A 544 18.14 -17.28 -8.11
CA GLU A 544 18.47 -17.39 -6.68
C GLU A 544 19.77 -18.16 -6.45
N TYR A 545 19.95 -19.29 -7.13
CA TYR A 545 21.17 -20.08 -7.02
C TYR A 545 22.41 -19.31 -7.49
N ALA A 546 22.32 -18.65 -8.65
CA ALA A 546 23.40 -17.83 -9.19
C ALA A 546 23.74 -16.68 -8.26
N PHE A 547 22.73 -16.04 -7.65
CA PHE A 547 22.93 -14.99 -6.67
C PHE A 547 23.68 -15.48 -5.44
N ARG A 548 23.24 -16.60 -4.85
CA ARG A 548 23.89 -17.21 -3.69
C ARG A 548 25.33 -17.63 -3.97
N LEU A 549 25.59 -18.16 -5.17
CA LEU A 549 26.95 -18.50 -5.59
C LEU A 549 27.83 -17.25 -5.73
N ALA A 550 27.30 -16.18 -6.32
CA ALA A 550 28.05 -14.95 -6.59
C ALA A 550 28.27 -14.10 -5.33
N TYR A 551 27.28 -13.97 -4.45
CA TYR A 551 27.29 -13.05 -3.30
C TYR A 551 27.33 -13.73 -1.93
N GLY A 552 27.22 -15.07 -1.90
CA GLY A 552 27.32 -15.84 -0.66
C GLY A 552 28.75 -15.91 -0.09
N PRO A 553 28.94 -16.74 0.96
CA PRO A 553 30.20 -16.81 1.72
C PRO A 553 31.43 -17.25 0.93
N PHE A 554 31.25 -17.84 -0.26
CA PHE A 554 32.33 -18.30 -1.14
C PHE A 554 32.52 -17.41 -2.38
N GLY A 555 31.71 -16.36 -2.53
CA GLY A 555 31.76 -15.39 -3.63
C GLY A 555 32.22 -14.02 -3.15
N TRP A 556 31.57 -12.95 -3.64
CA TRP A 556 31.81 -11.56 -3.23
C TRP A 556 31.58 -11.33 -1.73
N GLY A 557 30.70 -12.09 -1.09
CA GLY A 557 30.48 -12.02 0.36
C GLY A 557 31.72 -12.37 1.19
N ALA A 558 32.69 -13.12 0.64
CA ALA A 558 33.97 -13.38 1.29
C ALA A 558 34.89 -12.14 1.32
N LEU A 559 34.78 -11.28 0.29
CA LEU A 559 35.61 -10.08 0.12
C LEU A 559 34.95 -8.85 0.74
N PHE A 560 33.62 -8.81 0.74
CA PHE A 560 32.78 -7.75 1.27
C PHE A 560 31.82 -8.35 2.29
N PRO A 561 32.32 -8.74 3.48
CA PRO A 561 31.45 -9.28 4.52
C PRO A 561 30.41 -8.24 4.92
N PRO A 562 29.21 -8.66 5.31
CA PRO A 562 28.17 -7.73 5.75
C PRO A 562 28.68 -6.89 6.91
N GLU A 563 28.44 -5.58 6.84
CA GLU A 563 28.54 -4.72 8.03
C GLU A 563 27.61 -5.29 9.10
N SER A 564 28.01 -5.24 10.38
CA SER A 564 27.14 -5.67 11.47
C SER A 564 25.78 -4.99 11.34
N PRO A 565 24.66 -5.71 11.61
CA PRO A 565 23.34 -5.10 11.56
C PRO A 565 23.39 -3.78 12.31
N VAL A 566 22.90 -2.70 11.67
CA VAL A 566 22.76 -1.42 12.37
C VAL A 566 21.87 -1.72 13.56
N GLN A 567 22.46 -1.78 14.76
CA GLN A 567 21.69 -1.97 15.97
C GLN A 567 20.70 -0.83 16.02
N ALA A 568 19.41 -1.17 16.03
CA ALA A 568 18.38 -0.20 16.32
C ALA A 568 18.84 0.58 17.57
N PRO A 569 18.89 1.93 17.53
CA PRO A 569 19.25 2.72 18.69
C PRO A 569 18.55 2.17 19.92
N ALA A 570 19.31 1.94 20.99
CA ALA A 570 18.80 1.42 22.24
C ALA A 570 17.53 2.19 22.61
N ALA A 571 16.49 1.47 23.01
CA ALA A 571 15.29 2.10 23.54
C ALA A 571 15.72 3.12 24.62
N PRO A 572 15.05 4.29 24.72
CA PRO A 572 15.33 5.22 25.80
C PRO A 572 15.32 4.45 27.12
N GLU A 573 16.45 4.39 27.83
CA GLU A 573 16.59 3.59 29.06
C GLU A 573 15.65 4.07 30.17
N GLU A 574 15.19 5.32 30.09
CA GLU A 574 14.26 5.89 31.05
C GLU A 574 12.81 5.83 30.54
N PRO A 575 11.92 5.05 31.19
CA PRO A 575 10.50 5.14 30.92
C PRO A 575 10.03 6.58 31.13
N LEU A 576 9.10 7.02 30.29
CA LEU A 576 8.47 8.34 30.38
C LEU A 576 8.02 8.59 31.83
N ALA A 577 8.70 9.50 32.53
CA ALA A 577 8.42 9.77 33.94
C ALA A 577 7.01 10.35 34.08
N ILE A 578 6.07 9.52 34.54
CA ILE A 578 4.70 9.95 34.83
C ILE A 578 4.71 10.72 36.15
N PRO A 579 4.37 12.04 36.16
CA PRO A 579 4.33 12.81 37.40
C PRO A 579 3.40 12.17 38.43
N ASP A 580 3.75 12.18 39.71
CA ASP A 580 2.96 11.51 40.76
C ASP A 580 1.49 11.95 40.80
N ALA A 581 1.22 13.22 40.50
CA ALA A 581 -0.14 13.74 40.41
C ALA A 581 -0.97 13.12 39.27
N ALA A 582 -0.34 12.67 38.18
CA ALA A 582 -1.03 12.13 37.03
C ALA A 582 -1.72 10.78 37.33
N TRP A 583 -1.19 10.01 38.29
CA TRP A 583 -1.73 8.69 38.67
C TRP A 583 -3.15 8.78 39.25
N THR A 584 -3.49 9.85 39.95
CA THR A 584 -4.81 10.03 40.60
C THR A 584 -5.64 11.17 40.00
N SER A 585 -5.13 11.88 38.98
CA SER A 585 -5.81 12.98 38.30
C SER A 585 -6.78 12.54 37.20
N GLY A 586 -7.70 13.43 36.79
CA GLY A 586 -8.59 13.24 35.63
C GLY A 586 -10.03 12.82 35.95
N GLY A 587 -10.35 12.58 37.23
CA GLY A 587 -11.71 12.35 37.71
C GLY A 587 -12.37 11.07 37.18
N GLN A 588 -13.71 11.04 37.22
CA GLN A 588 -14.51 9.85 36.92
C GLN A 588 -14.31 9.34 35.48
N LEU A 589 -14.25 10.23 34.48
CA LEU A 589 -14.05 9.85 33.09
C LEU A 589 -12.69 9.17 32.88
N ALA A 590 -11.61 9.72 33.44
CA ALA A 590 -10.29 9.12 33.36
C ALA A 590 -10.25 7.74 34.05
N ALA A 591 -10.95 7.56 35.17
CA ALA A 591 -11.04 6.27 35.85
C ALA A 591 -11.76 5.21 34.98
N ILE A 592 -12.88 5.59 34.33
CA ILE A 592 -13.61 4.69 33.41
C ILE A 592 -12.72 4.32 32.22
N LEU A 593 -12.08 5.31 31.59
CA LEU A 593 -11.18 5.09 30.45
C LEU A 593 -9.97 4.24 30.84
N ARG A 594 -9.45 4.37 32.06
CA ARG A 594 -8.38 3.52 32.58
C ARG A 594 -8.86 2.08 32.78
N MET A 595 -10.05 1.85 33.32
CA MET A 595 -10.60 0.48 33.43
C MET A 595 -10.77 -0.17 32.06
N ILE A 596 -11.31 0.58 31.08
CA ILE A 596 -11.45 0.10 29.69
C ILE A 596 -10.07 -0.22 29.11
N ALA A 597 -9.12 0.70 29.19
CA ALA A 597 -7.76 0.50 28.68
C ALA A 597 -7.06 -0.69 29.32
N ALA A 598 -7.22 -0.92 30.63
CA ALA A 598 -6.62 -2.04 31.33
C ALA A 598 -7.16 -3.39 30.82
N VAL A 599 -8.47 -3.50 30.61
CA VAL A 599 -9.08 -4.71 30.04
C VAL A 599 -8.68 -4.88 28.57
N SER A 600 -8.65 -3.81 27.79
CA SER A 600 -8.18 -3.85 26.39
C SER A 600 -6.71 -4.25 26.27
N LEU A 601 -5.85 -3.85 27.22
CA LEU A 601 -4.45 -4.26 27.26
C LEU A 601 -4.28 -5.74 27.64
N ASP A 602 -5.10 -6.26 28.56
CA ASP A 602 -5.10 -7.69 28.92
C ASP A 602 -5.51 -8.59 27.74
N ILE A 603 -6.50 -8.16 26.96
CA ILE A 603 -7.02 -8.92 25.82
C ILE A 603 -6.14 -8.75 24.59
N GLY A 604 -5.57 -7.56 24.40
CA GLY A 604 -4.80 -7.21 23.22
C GLY A 604 -5.64 -7.04 21.94
N VAL A 605 -6.97 -6.94 22.04
CA VAL A 605 -7.87 -6.81 20.89
C VAL A 605 -8.74 -5.55 21.03
N TYR A 606 -8.77 -4.72 20.00
CA TYR A 606 -9.63 -3.54 19.88
C TYR A 606 -10.63 -3.73 18.74
N ASP A 607 -11.92 -3.58 19.02
CA ASP A 607 -12.98 -3.89 18.05
C ASP A 607 -13.56 -2.61 17.41
N SER A 608 -13.91 -2.65 16.12
CA SER A 608 -14.47 -1.50 15.40
C SER A 608 -15.80 -0.98 15.92
N ARG A 609 -16.48 -1.75 16.79
CA ARG A 609 -17.66 -1.28 17.53
C ARG A 609 -17.30 -0.38 18.71
N SER A 610 -16.07 -0.42 19.22
CA SER A 610 -15.63 0.38 20.38
C SER A 610 -15.94 1.88 20.25
N PRO A 611 -15.76 2.57 19.11
CA PRO A 611 -16.18 3.97 18.93
C PRO A 611 -17.68 4.21 19.11
N ALA A 612 -18.52 3.24 18.76
CA ALA A 612 -19.95 3.35 18.97
C ALA A 612 -20.34 3.10 20.43
N VAL A 613 -19.57 2.25 21.12
CA VAL A 613 -19.62 2.08 22.57
C VAL A 613 -19.19 3.35 23.30
N PHE A 614 -18.13 4.03 22.83
CA PHE A 614 -17.71 5.35 23.31
C PHE A 614 -18.75 6.44 23.03
N ARG A 615 -19.38 6.44 21.83
CA ARG A 615 -20.51 7.35 21.53
C ARG A 615 -21.70 7.09 22.46
N ASN A 616 -21.96 5.83 22.80
CA ASN A 616 -23.03 5.50 23.72
C ASN A 616 -22.72 5.95 25.17
N LEU A 617 -21.45 5.85 25.59
CA LEU A 617 -20.96 6.39 26.86
C LEU A 617 -21.16 7.91 26.96
N LEU A 618 -20.97 8.63 25.85
CA LEU A 618 -21.23 10.07 25.73
C LEU A 618 -22.73 10.42 25.76
N SER A 619 -23.61 9.59 25.19
CA SER A 619 -25.05 9.87 25.18
C SER A 619 -25.74 9.66 26.54
N HIS A 620 -25.22 8.76 27.38
CA HIS A 620 -25.87 8.32 28.61
C HIS A 620 -25.49 9.10 29.90
N SER A 621 -24.51 10.01 29.89
CA SER A 621 -23.86 10.46 31.14
C SER A 621 -23.57 11.98 31.25
N ALA A 622 -23.00 12.39 32.39
CA ALA A 622 -22.53 13.75 32.73
C ALA A 622 -21.38 14.28 31.83
N PHE A 623 -21.01 13.55 30.77
CA PHE A 623 -19.89 13.85 29.88
C PHE A 623 -20.31 14.38 28.51
N ARG A 624 -21.57 14.84 28.35
CA ARG A 624 -22.12 15.36 27.09
C ARG A 624 -21.33 16.51 26.47
N ASP A 625 -20.66 17.30 27.31
CA ASP A 625 -19.88 18.47 26.88
C ASP A 625 -18.42 18.12 26.51
N VAL A 626 -18.00 16.86 26.66
CA VAL A 626 -16.64 16.42 26.33
C VAL A 626 -16.55 16.01 24.87
N THR A 627 -15.58 16.57 24.16
CA THR A 627 -15.34 16.27 22.74
C THR A 627 -14.65 14.91 22.55
N ILE A 628 -14.81 14.32 21.37
CA ILE A 628 -14.12 13.06 21.01
C ILE A 628 -12.60 13.23 21.09
N THR A 629 -12.08 14.38 20.67
CA THR A 629 -10.65 14.70 20.72
C THR A 629 -10.10 14.68 22.15
N GLU A 630 -10.84 15.24 23.11
CA GLU A 630 -10.48 15.19 24.53
C GLU A 630 -10.51 13.76 25.07
N ILE A 631 -11.49 12.95 24.68
CA ILE A 631 -11.54 11.53 25.07
C ILE A 631 -10.34 10.75 24.52
N LYS A 632 -9.99 10.93 23.24
CA LYS A 632 -8.82 10.29 22.64
C LYS A 632 -7.55 10.67 23.41
N ALA A 633 -7.41 11.95 23.78
CA ALA A 633 -6.28 12.44 24.57
C ALA A 633 -6.22 11.81 25.97
N ILE A 634 -7.35 11.77 26.70
CA ILE A 634 -7.43 11.16 28.03
C ILE A 634 -7.15 9.66 27.93
N PHE A 635 -7.77 8.95 26.98
CA PHE A 635 -7.57 7.52 26.80
C PHE A 635 -6.10 7.18 26.56
N ARG A 636 -5.43 7.88 25.63
CA ARG A 636 -3.97 7.74 25.40
C ARG A 636 -3.15 7.99 26.66
N GLN A 637 -3.49 9.02 27.45
CA GLN A 637 -2.82 9.31 28.71
C GLN A 637 -3.00 8.16 29.73
N GLN A 638 -4.22 7.64 29.87
CA GLN A 638 -4.50 6.54 30.79
C GLN A 638 -3.81 5.24 30.37
N THR A 639 -3.74 4.96 29.06
CA THR A 639 -2.98 3.81 28.56
C THR A 639 -1.48 3.96 28.81
N ALA A 640 -0.92 5.16 28.69
CA ALA A 640 0.49 5.42 29.01
C ALA A 640 0.80 5.18 30.50
N ILE A 641 -0.07 5.63 31.40
CA ILE A 641 0.03 5.38 32.85
C ILE A 641 -0.01 3.88 33.14
N LEU A 642 -0.98 3.16 32.56
CA LEU A 642 -1.10 1.71 32.71
C LEU A 642 0.13 0.95 32.22
N ARG A 643 0.78 1.40 31.16
CA ARG A 643 1.99 0.73 30.65
C ARG A 643 3.24 1.03 31.46
N CYS A 644 3.29 2.16 32.16
CA CYS A 644 4.39 2.48 33.05
C CYS A 644 4.39 1.58 34.30
N ASP A 645 3.24 1.44 34.96
CA ASP A 645 3.04 0.51 36.07
C ASP A 645 1.56 0.08 36.12
N PRO A 646 1.22 -1.08 35.54
CA PRO A 646 -0.17 -1.53 35.48
C PRO A 646 -0.81 -1.70 36.85
N GLN A 647 -0.04 -2.14 37.85
CA GLN A 647 -0.55 -2.40 39.19
C GLN A 647 -0.85 -1.09 39.92
N ARG A 648 0.11 -0.16 39.94
CA ARG A 648 -0.08 1.16 40.54
C ARG A 648 -1.23 1.93 39.87
N ALA A 649 -1.34 1.84 38.54
CA ALA A 649 -2.39 2.51 37.79
C ALA A 649 -3.80 2.01 38.17
N VAL A 650 -3.97 0.70 38.31
CA VAL A 650 -5.23 0.08 38.73
C VAL A 650 -5.52 0.38 40.21
N ASP A 651 -4.53 0.30 41.09
CA ASP A 651 -4.70 0.60 42.52
C ASP A 651 -5.14 2.05 42.76
N ALA A 652 -4.58 2.99 41.99
CA ALA A 652 -4.94 4.40 42.03
C ALA A 652 -6.42 4.68 41.68
N LEU A 653 -7.15 3.74 41.07
CA LEU A 653 -8.61 3.87 40.87
C LEU A 653 -9.37 4.07 42.18
N ARG A 654 -8.86 3.55 43.30
CA ARG A 654 -9.45 3.75 44.63
C ARG A 654 -9.43 5.22 45.04
N ASP A 655 -8.35 5.92 44.70
CA ASP A 655 -8.16 7.34 45.02
C ASP A 655 -8.84 8.26 44.00
N MET A 656 -9.07 7.78 42.77
CA MET A 656 -9.84 8.49 41.75
C MET A 656 -11.36 8.42 41.98
N LEU A 657 -11.85 7.34 42.60
CA LEU A 657 -13.27 7.06 42.85
C LEU A 657 -13.54 6.98 44.37
N LEU A 658 -13.38 8.12 45.05
CA LEU A 658 -13.44 8.24 46.52
C LEU A 658 -14.85 7.97 47.07
N ASP A 659 -15.88 8.52 46.45
CA ASP A 659 -17.26 8.37 46.91
C ASP A 659 -17.94 7.13 46.31
N LEU A 660 -18.75 6.47 47.15
CA LEU A 660 -19.41 5.21 46.79
C LEU A 660 -20.32 5.37 45.57
N LYS A 661 -21.02 6.52 45.46
CA LYS A 661 -21.97 6.80 44.38
C LYS A 661 -21.27 6.94 43.02
N THR A 662 -20.19 7.70 42.95
CA THR A 662 -19.39 7.87 41.72
C THR A 662 -18.69 6.57 41.33
N ARG A 663 -18.27 5.76 42.31
CA ARG A 663 -17.70 4.42 42.05
C ARG A 663 -18.73 3.48 41.43
N GLU A 664 -19.92 3.37 42.01
CA GLU A 664 -21.01 2.53 41.48
C GLU A 664 -21.42 2.97 40.07
N GLU A 665 -21.52 4.26 39.82
CA GLU A 665 -21.84 4.80 38.50
C GLU A 665 -20.73 4.54 37.48
N ALA A 666 -19.46 4.74 37.83
CA ALA A 666 -18.33 4.47 36.96
C ALA A 666 -18.24 2.98 36.58
N VAL A 667 -18.45 2.10 37.55
CA VAL A 667 -18.50 0.64 37.34
C VAL A 667 -19.66 0.27 36.44
N ARG A 668 -20.87 0.81 36.67
CA ARG A 668 -22.03 0.53 35.81
C ARG A 668 -21.75 0.89 34.35
N VAL A 669 -21.23 2.09 34.11
CA VAL A 669 -20.87 2.56 32.77
C VAL A 669 -19.79 1.66 32.15
N PHE A 670 -18.77 1.30 32.91
CA PHE A 670 -17.73 0.38 32.46
C PHE A 670 -18.28 -1.01 32.09
N LEU A 671 -19.19 -1.57 32.89
CA LEU A 671 -19.81 -2.86 32.59
C LEU A 671 -20.72 -2.81 31.36
N GLU A 672 -21.47 -1.73 31.15
CA GLU A 672 -22.23 -1.53 29.92
C GLU A 672 -21.33 -1.46 28.68
N VAL A 673 -20.18 -0.80 28.78
CA VAL A 673 -19.18 -0.77 27.71
C VAL A 673 -18.61 -2.16 27.43
N LEU A 674 -18.28 -2.92 28.47
CA LEU A 674 -17.74 -4.28 28.32
C LEU A 674 -18.73 -5.23 27.63
N LYS A 675 -20.05 -5.04 27.75
CA LYS A 675 -21.04 -5.87 27.04
C LYS A 675 -20.89 -5.83 25.53
N ALA A 676 -20.41 -4.72 24.99
CA ALA A 676 -20.20 -4.55 23.57
C ALA A 676 -18.82 -5.06 23.09
N ILE A 677 -18.00 -5.58 24.00
CA ILE A 677 -16.71 -6.21 23.71
C ILE A 677 -16.80 -7.69 24.15
N PRO A 678 -17.29 -8.60 23.28
CA PRO A 678 -17.51 -10.01 23.62
C PRO A 678 -16.27 -10.70 24.20
N GLU A 679 -15.09 -10.36 23.68
CA GLU A 679 -13.78 -10.88 24.13
C GLU A 679 -13.41 -10.44 25.55
N ALA A 680 -14.01 -9.35 26.03
CA ALA A 680 -13.80 -8.82 27.37
C ALA A 680 -14.73 -9.41 28.44
N CYS A 681 -15.61 -10.33 28.02
CA CYS A 681 -16.58 -10.97 28.90
C CYS A 681 -15.89 -11.68 30.08
N GLY A 682 -16.23 -11.26 31.29
CA GLY A 682 -15.77 -11.88 32.53
C GLY A 682 -14.47 -11.33 33.15
N MET A 683 -13.80 -10.34 32.53
CA MET A 683 -12.57 -9.73 33.06
C MET A 683 -11.54 -10.78 33.55
N GLN A 684 -11.28 -11.79 32.71
CA GLN A 684 -10.49 -12.96 33.11
C GLN A 684 -8.97 -12.69 33.14
N GLY A 685 -8.53 -11.59 32.55
CA GLY A 685 -7.13 -11.17 32.55
C GLY A 685 -6.63 -10.66 33.92
N PRO A 686 -5.30 -10.56 34.11
CA PRO A 686 -4.69 -10.14 35.36
C PRO A 686 -5.12 -8.75 35.85
N LEU A 687 -5.21 -7.77 34.95
CA LEU A 687 -5.68 -6.42 35.28
C LEU A 687 -7.18 -6.40 35.49
N GLY A 688 -7.95 -7.18 34.73
CA GLY A 688 -9.37 -7.39 34.95
C GLY A 688 -9.68 -7.94 36.35
N HIS A 689 -8.91 -8.93 36.81
CA HIS A 689 -9.01 -9.46 38.18
C HIS A 689 -8.70 -8.39 39.22
N ARG A 690 -7.63 -7.62 39.01
CA ARG A 690 -7.23 -6.57 39.96
C ARG A 690 -8.23 -5.43 40.04
N ILE A 691 -8.85 -5.02 38.93
CA ILE A 691 -9.94 -4.03 38.94
C ILE A 691 -11.08 -4.51 39.85
N ARG A 692 -11.45 -5.79 39.76
CA ARG A 692 -12.49 -6.37 40.62
C ARG A 692 -12.12 -6.30 42.10
N GLU A 693 -10.87 -6.61 42.44
CA GLU A 693 -10.38 -6.55 43.83
C GLU A 693 -10.33 -5.10 44.34
N THR A 694 -9.76 -4.19 43.55
CA THR A 694 -9.58 -2.78 43.93
C THR A 694 -10.92 -2.07 44.14
N LEU A 695 -11.91 -2.37 43.31
CA LEU A 695 -13.25 -1.77 43.37
C LEU A 695 -14.29 -2.62 44.12
N GLN A 696 -13.89 -3.80 44.65
CA GLN A 696 -14.75 -4.73 45.40
C GLN A 696 -15.99 -5.22 44.62
N LEU A 697 -15.83 -5.51 43.33
CA LEU A 697 -16.91 -5.99 42.47
C LEU A 697 -17.25 -7.45 42.75
N LYS A 698 -18.53 -7.75 43.06
CA LYS A 698 -18.99 -9.14 43.25
C LYS A 698 -19.11 -9.85 41.90
N LYS A 699 -18.71 -11.12 41.87
CA LYS A 699 -18.74 -11.97 40.67
C LYS A 699 -20.17 -12.18 40.13
N GLU A 700 -21.16 -12.22 41.02
CA GLU A 700 -22.58 -12.40 40.72
C GLU A 700 -23.21 -11.21 39.97
N ASP A 701 -22.76 -9.99 40.25
CA ASP A 701 -23.26 -8.76 39.62
C ASP A 701 -22.78 -8.64 38.16
N LEU A 702 -21.60 -9.20 37.87
CA LEU A 702 -21.06 -9.34 36.52
C LEU A 702 -21.87 -10.38 35.73
N GLN A 703 -22.01 -11.60 36.27
CA GLN A 703 -22.76 -12.67 35.61
C GLN A 703 -24.22 -12.28 35.32
N LYS A 704 -24.95 -11.70 36.29
CA LYS A 704 -26.33 -11.23 36.07
C LYS A 704 -26.45 -10.16 34.99
N SER A 705 -25.46 -9.26 34.88
CA SER A 705 -25.43 -8.22 33.86
C SER A 705 -25.22 -8.77 32.45
N PHE A 706 -24.59 -9.95 32.31
CA PHE A 706 -24.39 -10.66 31.05
C PHE A 706 -25.51 -11.68 30.75
N GLU A 707 -26.07 -12.36 31.77
CA GLU A 707 -27.14 -13.36 31.63
C GLU A 707 -28.53 -12.77 31.33
N THR A 708 -28.77 -11.49 31.64
CA THR A 708 -30.03 -10.80 31.26
C THR A 708 -30.15 -10.50 29.75
N ALA A 709 -29.24 -11.05 28.92
CA ALA A 709 -29.17 -10.85 27.48
C ALA A 709 -29.09 -12.17 26.66
N HIS A 710 -29.65 -13.27 27.19
CA HIS A 710 -29.92 -14.47 26.39
C HIS A 710 -31.41 -14.62 26.08
#